data_AF-A0A7U9R0I7-F1
#
_entry.id   AF-A0A7U9R0I7-F1
#
_cell.length_a   1.000
_cell.length_b   1.000
_cell.length_c   1.000
_cell.angle_alpha   90.00
_cell.angle_beta   90.00
_cell.angle_gamma   90.00
#
_symmetry.space_group_name_H-M   'P 1'
#
loop_
_entity.id
_entity.type
_entity.pdbx_description
1 polymer ?
#
loop_
_entity_poly.entity_id
_entity_poly.type
_entity_poly.pdbx_seq_one_letter_code
_entity_poly.pdbx_strand_id
1 'polypeptide(L)'
;MRIVISGIPIDVQKKNIKNMHLQVKPPDGHVVISAPLSVDDKAIEAYARTQLGFIKRSIVQFRDQPRASKRQYVSGETMYIWGKQYFLVFKADNQKNSFEIDNQNVILSMSGKSTVKQRDGYVKEEYRKILKEEIEKRLPKWEEITGLKCDLWQTKYMVTKWGACSTDKKKLWFNLQLAQKPVVCLDYIILHELTHLITRKHDSVFIAHMDRYMPNWREVRKDLNDSRLDYYEAQDESPLQKLIDQSRYDDIRDAVLAYIQEDHSGEAKKTIVADVEIENVIHIEQPEEGIISFDVIVSCDMEMPSTSKKGYFGERWLKIHCQVALGIDMSGFRIIGLSNCDPQEEYNNDRLSGELVPIISHDQLEKEAERFLERYCPEALEKPIGLPIDQIAEDMKLKVVEDTPLSDQLTYFGTVVFDDGNILDKHRKITIRNAKRGTVYLDPRVSYERSVGTRRTTLAHECFHWHRHQPYHVLMRMIGADDNLGRAIQCQIAAGTTDSDKWKAVDWMEWQAKGVAPKILMPEKTVRPLVDRLLVEYSGNDQVSVASFERVIDVLAETYDASRQAAKVRLVELGYTKAEGAYPYVNGKYVSGYSFDADALEKDQTFTIPYADLLKAYCYDRDFRKLIDAEKFRYIDGHVCLNEDKYIVRDDNEMVSLSGYAVNHIDECCLVFTRGYSYQSKYQGLKNYAFFMRNSAPQEDQIEFSFELNEHNKTLLAQIQNAGKSASALQRYPGSFSETLVQLMKDKKLSAKKLADGSLVGEKTIQRLRNNEEYPTTKQTVLGLCYGLKLTIPEAEMLLGKTEFSLKSTTPENNAYRCTLGSCAELSIYEVNEMLVANGYLPFGSSLAE
;
A
#
# COMPACT_ATOMS: atom_id res chain seq x y z
N MET A 1 9.11 28.65 15.29
CA MET A 1 7.85 29.36 14.93
C MET A 1 7.75 29.39 13.42
N ARG A 2 6.55 29.32 12.82
CA ARG A 2 6.37 29.46 11.37
C ARG A 2 5.51 30.68 11.07
N ILE A 3 5.98 31.55 10.18
CA ILE A 3 5.25 32.74 9.72
C ILE A 3 4.89 32.59 8.25
N VAL A 4 3.75 33.13 7.84
CA VAL A 4 3.30 33.09 6.44
C VAL A 4 3.31 34.51 5.87
N ILE A 5 4.12 34.73 4.84
CA ILE A 5 4.23 36.04 4.20
C ILE A 5 3.96 35.89 2.72
N SER A 6 2.91 36.55 2.23
CA SER A 6 2.47 36.48 0.83
C SER A 6 2.26 35.05 0.33
N GLY A 7 1.72 34.17 1.18
CA GLY A 7 1.46 32.76 0.87
C GLY A 7 2.70 31.85 0.90
N ILE A 8 3.88 32.36 1.28
CA ILE A 8 5.10 31.56 1.43
C ILE A 8 5.30 31.24 2.92
N PRO A 9 5.36 29.95 3.31
CA PRO A 9 5.70 29.57 4.67
C PRO A 9 7.19 29.77 4.94
N ILE A 10 7.51 30.44 6.04
CA ILE A 10 8.88 30.75 6.47
C ILE A 10 9.09 30.25 7.89
N ASP A 11 10.08 29.37 8.07
CA ASP A 11 10.44 28.83 9.38
C ASP A 11 11.38 29.78 10.10
N VAL A 12 10.97 30.25 11.26
CA VAL A 12 11.74 31.14 12.12
C VAL A 12 12.37 30.34 13.26
N GLN A 13 13.71 30.35 13.29
CA GLN A 13 14.52 29.76 14.34
C GLN A 13 15.17 30.88 15.16
N LYS A 14 14.80 31.05 16.43
CA LYS A 14 15.51 31.99 17.31
C LYS A 14 16.74 31.29 17.89
N LYS A 15 17.93 31.86 17.68
CA LYS A 15 19.23 31.32 18.10
C LYS A 15 20.05 32.38 18.82
N ASN A 16 21.08 31.96 19.56
CA ASN A 16 22.06 32.87 20.15
C ASN A 16 23.04 33.41 19.09
N ILE A 17 22.55 34.29 18.21
CA ILE A 17 23.28 34.85 17.07
C ILE A 17 23.14 36.37 17.05
N LYS A 18 24.10 37.09 16.43
CA LYS A 18 24.10 38.56 16.39
C LYS A 18 23.20 39.17 15.29
N ASN A 19 23.00 38.46 14.17
CA ASN A 19 22.30 38.96 12.99
C ASN A 19 21.19 38.00 12.56
N MET A 20 20.18 38.51 11.84
CA MET A 20 19.21 37.66 11.15
C MET A 20 19.81 37.10 9.85
N HIS A 21 19.57 35.82 9.59
CA HIS A 21 20.02 35.12 8.39
C HIS A 21 18.85 34.43 7.69
N LEU A 22 18.68 34.69 6.40
CA LEU A 22 17.66 34.05 5.57
C LEU A 22 18.28 33.01 4.64
N GLN A 23 17.66 31.83 4.56
CA GLN A 23 18.06 30.72 3.70
C GLN A 23 16.84 30.16 2.96
N VAL A 24 17.04 29.75 1.71
CA VAL A 24 16.04 29.03 0.90
C VAL A 24 16.66 27.68 0.56
N LYS A 25 16.03 26.58 0.99
CA LYS A 25 16.54 25.21 0.88
C LYS A 25 15.90 24.50 -0.32
N PRO A 26 16.64 23.69 -1.09
CA PRO A 26 16.06 22.74 -2.03
C PRO A 26 15.36 21.59 -1.28
N PRO A 27 14.44 20.84 -1.91
CA PRO A 27 14.11 20.86 -3.34
C PRO A 27 12.97 21.79 -3.77
N ASP A 28 12.11 22.14 -2.82
CA ASP A 28 10.84 22.82 -3.02
C ASP A 28 10.90 24.33 -2.76
N GLY A 29 12.06 24.82 -2.30
CA GLY A 29 12.31 26.21 -1.96
C GLY A 29 11.95 26.55 -0.51
N HIS A 30 12.03 25.59 0.41
CA HIS A 30 11.71 25.79 1.82
C HIS A 30 12.52 26.94 2.46
N VAL A 31 11.84 27.94 3.05
CA VAL A 31 12.47 29.18 3.53
C VAL A 31 12.67 29.14 5.05
N VAL A 32 13.88 29.47 5.51
CA VAL A 32 14.24 29.52 6.93
C VAL A 32 14.86 30.88 7.26
N ILE A 33 14.43 31.49 8.36
CA ILE A 33 15.05 32.67 8.96
C ILE A 33 15.60 32.29 10.34
N SER A 34 16.90 32.43 10.53
CA SER A 34 17.50 32.41 11.87
C SER A 34 17.54 33.82 12.42
N ALA A 35 17.02 34.06 13.62
CA ALA A 35 16.98 35.38 14.26
C ALA A 35 17.59 35.36 15.67
N PRO A 36 18.17 36.48 16.17
CA PRO A 36 18.60 36.61 17.56
C PRO A 36 17.43 36.41 18.55
N LEU A 37 17.71 35.85 19.73
CA LEU A 37 16.72 35.66 20.80
C LEU A 37 16.00 36.95 21.22
N SER A 38 16.69 38.09 21.13
CA SER A 38 16.19 39.42 21.53
C SER A 38 15.29 40.10 20.50
N VAL A 39 15.19 39.57 19.27
CA VAL A 39 14.41 40.19 18.20
C VAL A 39 12.95 39.72 18.30
N ASP A 40 12.03 40.69 18.25
CA ASP A 40 10.59 40.41 18.27
C ASP A 40 10.08 39.85 16.93
N ASP A 41 8.93 39.18 16.97
CA ASP A 41 8.40 38.48 15.80
C ASP A 41 7.95 39.44 14.69
N LYS A 42 7.57 40.67 15.03
CA LYS A 42 7.18 41.71 14.06
C LYS A 42 8.37 42.20 13.24
N ALA A 43 9.55 42.34 13.87
CA ALA A 43 10.79 42.69 13.21
C ALA A 43 11.26 41.56 12.27
N ILE A 44 11.06 40.30 12.66
CA ILE A 44 11.35 39.13 11.81
C ILE A 44 10.41 39.10 10.59
N GLU A 45 9.12 39.37 10.79
CA GLU A 45 8.16 39.51 9.69
C GLU A 45 8.51 40.65 8.73
N ALA A 46 8.90 41.81 9.27
CA ALA A 46 9.34 42.95 8.47
C ALA A 46 10.59 42.60 7.66
N TYR A 47 11.58 41.96 8.28
CA TYR A 47 12.79 41.48 7.59
C TYR A 47 12.46 40.50 6.47
N ALA A 48 11.62 39.51 6.73
CA ALA A 48 11.15 38.56 5.72
C ALA A 48 10.43 39.24 4.55
N ARG A 49 9.58 40.26 4.82
CA ARG A 49 8.92 41.07 3.78
C ARG A 49 9.92 41.81 2.90
N THR A 50 11.00 42.36 3.46
CA THR A 50 12.06 43.01 2.66
C THR A 50 12.80 42.03 1.75
N GLN A 51 12.88 40.76 2.12
CA GLN A 51 13.57 39.72 1.36
C GLN A 51 12.65 38.95 0.39
N LEU A 52 11.35 39.26 0.32
CA LEU A 52 10.37 38.54 -0.50
C LEU A 52 10.77 38.39 -1.97
N GLY A 53 11.38 39.42 -2.55
CA GLY A 53 11.86 39.37 -3.93
C GLY A 53 12.96 38.34 -4.13
N PHE A 54 13.88 38.20 -3.17
CA PHE A 54 14.92 37.16 -3.19
C PHE A 54 14.31 35.77 -2.96
N ILE A 55 13.45 35.63 -1.94
CA ILE A 55 12.77 34.37 -1.60
C ILE A 55 12.04 33.79 -2.81
N LYS A 56 11.18 34.58 -3.46
CA LYS A 56 10.40 34.13 -4.63
C LYS A 56 11.29 33.67 -5.78
N ARG A 57 12.36 34.42 -6.08
CA ARG A 57 13.31 34.05 -7.14
C ARG A 57 14.04 32.75 -6.81
N SER A 58 14.48 32.57 -5.58
CA SER A 58 15.17 31.34 -5.14
C SER A 58 14.25 30.12 -5.12
N ILE A 59 12.97 30.27 -4.72
CA ILE A 59 11.97 29.18 -4.79
C ILE A 59 11.76 28.73 -6.24
N VAL A 60 11.52 29.67 -7.15
CA VAL A 60 11.34 29.38 -8.58
C VAL A 60 12.60 28.72 -9.15
N GLN A 61 13.78 29.24 -8.81
CA GLN A 61 15.06 28.66 -9.24
C GLN A 61 15.23 27.21 -8.79
N PHE A 62 14.86 26.84 -7.56
CA PHE A 62 14.97 25.44 -7.08
C PHE A 62 13.91 24.51 -7.66
N ARG A 63 12.69 25.01 -7.91
CA ARG A 63 11.59 24.24 -8.51
C ARG A 63 11.81 23.97 -10.00
N ASP A 64 12.33 24.95 -10.72
CA ASP A 64 12.58 24.86 -12.16
C ASP A 64 13.94 24.20 -12.48
N GLN A 65 14.74 23.89 -11.45
CA GLN A 65 16.01 23.20 -11.65
C GLN A 65 15.76 21.76 -12.10
N PRO A 66 16.22 21.35 -13.31
CA PRO A 66 15.96 20.02 -13.82
C PRO A 66 16.67 18.96 -12.95
N ARG A 67 15.98 17.89 -12.58
CA ARG A 67 16.49 16.78 -11.75
C ARG A 67 16.44 15.45 -12.50
N ALA A 68 17.31 14.52 -12.14
CA ALA A 68 17.23 13.12 -12.60
C ALA A 68 16.11 12.35 -11.87
N SER A 69 15.61 11.27 -12.48
CA SER A 69 14.71 10.31 -11.85
C SER A 69 15.45 9.46 -10.81
N LYS A 70 14.73 8.91 -9.80
CA LYS A 70 15.27 7.98 -8.81
C LYS A 70 15.91 6.78 -9.51
N ARG A 71 17.20 6.52 -9.25
CA ARG A 71 17.96 5.41 -9.86
C ARG A 71 17.64 4.09 -9.15
N GLN A 72 17.55 3.02 -9.92
CA GLN A 72 17.42 1.64 -9.43
C GLN A 72 18.71 0.83 -9.65
N TYR A 73 19.71 1.41 -10.33
CA TYR A 73 20.99 0.78 -10.65
C TYR A 73 20.80 -0.57 -11.36
N VAL A 74 19.91 -0.58 -12.34
CA VAL A 74 19.63 -1.72 -13.23
C VAL A 74 20.21 -1.47 -14.62
N SER A 75 20.43 -2.56 -15.37
CA SER A 75 20.92 -2.47 -16.74
C SER A 75 20.03 -1.57 -17.61
N GLY A 76 20.64 -0.69 -18.40
CA GLY A 76 19.97 0.27 -19.27
C GLY A 76 19.79 1.67 -18.68
N GLU A 77 20.02 1.86 -17.37
CA GLU A 77 20.06 3.20 -16.78
C GLU A 77 21.24 4.02 -17.31
N THR A 78 21.09 5.34 -17.28
CA THR A 78 22.14 6.26 -17.75
C THR A 78 22.96 6.79 -16.58
N MET A 79 24.28 6.75 -16.72
CA MET A 79 25.24 7.34 -15.79
C MET A 79 26.09 8.38 -16.49
N TYR A 80 26.57 9.38 -15.73
CA TYR A 80 27.47 10.39 -16.24
C TYR A 80 28.81 10.35 -15.51
N ILE A 81 29.89 10.45 -16.26
CA ILE A 81 31.26 10.59 -15.74
C ILE A 81 31.94 11.67 -16.55
N TRP A 82 32.39 12.73 -15.88
CA TRP A 82 32.98 13.92 -16.49
C TRP A 82 32.13 14.54 -17.61
N GLY A 83 30.79 14.50 -17.46
CA GLY A 83 29.83 14.98 -18.45
C GLY A 83 29.59 14.06 -19.65
N LYS A 84 30.30 12.92 -19.75
CA LYS A 84 30.06 11.90 -20.78
C LYS A 84 29.00 10.91 -20.31
N GLN A 85 28.10 10.56 -21.21
CA GLN A 85 27.02 9.61 -20.97
C GLN A 85 27.52 8.17 -21.12
N TYR A 86 27.16 7.31 -20.17
CA TYR A 86 27.40 5.87 -20.16
C TYR A 86 26.10 5.12 -19.85
N PHE A 87 25.95 3.90 -20.38
CA PHE A 87 24.86 3.00 -20.02
C PHE A 87 25.30 2.01 -18.95
N LEU A 88 24.53 1.92 -17.87
CA LEU A 88 24.77 0.95 -16.81
C LEU A 88 24.47 -0.45 -17.33
N VAL A 89 25.37 -1.39 -17.05
CA VAL A 89 25.19 -2.83 -17.25
C VAL A 89 25.41 -3.49 -15.91
N PHE A 90 24.34 -3.94 -15.27
CA PHE A 90 24.41 -4.68 -14.02
C PHE A 90 24.72 -6.15 -14.30
N LYS A 91 25.80 -6.66 -13.71
CA LYS A 91 26.19 -8.08 -13.74
C LYS A 91 26.09 -8.67 -12.33
N ALA A 92 25.29 -9.72 -12.16
CA ALA A 92 25.23 -10.41 -10.89
C ALA A 92 26.55 -11.17 -10.64
N ASP A 93 27.29 -10.77 -9.61
CA ASP A 93 28.52 -11.41 -9.14
C ASP A 93 28.50 -11.49 -7.61
N ASN A 94 28.47 -12.71 -7.07
CA ASN A 94 28.42 -12.95 -5.63
C ASN A 94 29.81 -13.02 -4.98
N GLN A 95 30.90 -12.92 -5.75
CA GLN A 95 32.27 -13.04 -5.24
C GLN A 95 32.94 -11.69 -5.04
N LYS A 96 32.66 -10.69 -5.89
CA LYS A 96 33.33 -9.40 -5.84
C LYS A 96 32.45 -8.26 -6.38
N ASN A 97 32.49 -7.11 -5.70
CA ASN A 97 31.94 -5.87 -6.24
C ASN A 97 32.95 -5.21 -7.18
N SER A 98 32.53 -4.81 -8.39
CA SER A 98 33.36 -4.05 -9.32
C SER A 98 32.59 -2.95 -10.06
N PHE A 99 33.31 -1.90 -10.44
CA PHE A 99 32.82 -0.79 -11.25
C PHE A 99 33.82 -0.53 -12.38
N GLU A 100 33.48 -0.98 -13.58
CA GLU A 100 34.39 -0.92 -14.73
C GLU A 100 33.77 -0.09 -15.85
N ILE A 101 34.54 0.88 -16.34
CA ILE A 101 34.14 1.68 -17.50
C ILE A 101 34.67 0.97 -18.74
N ASP A 102 33.77 0.38 -19.52
CA ASP A 102 34.09 -0.29 -20.78
C ASP A 102 33.32 0.37 -21.94
N ASN A 103 34.06 1.05 -22.82
CA ASN A 103 33.52 1.79 -23.96
C ASN A 103 32.42 2.80 -23.56
N GLN A 104 31.17 2.55 -23.97
CA GLN A 104 29.98 3.37 -23.65
C GLN A 104 29.19 2.82 -22.45
N ASN A 105 29.71 1.79 -21.78
CA ASN A 105 29.04 1.14 -20.66
C ASN A 105 29.81 1.34 -19.35
N VAL A 106 29.06 1.39 -18.26
CA VAL A 106 29.56 1.18 -16.90
C VAL A 106 29.09 -0.19 -16.48
N ILE A 107 30.01 -1.13 -16.29
CA ILE A 107 29.72 -2.48 -15.80
C ILE A 107 29.77 -2.43 -14.28
N LEU A 108 28.61 -2.56 -13.65
CA LEU A 108 28.48 -2.70 -12.20
C LEU A 108 28.28 -4.17 -11.87
N SER A 109 29.29 -4.80 -11.27
CA SER A 109 29.21 -6.19 -10.82
C SER A 109 28.99 -6.21 -9.31
N MET A 110 27.90 -6.80 -8.84
CA MET A 110 27.58 -6.96 -7.41
C MET A 110 26.63 -8.15 -7.22
N SER A 111 26.39 -8.58 -5.98
CA SER A 111 25.45 -9.67 -5.72
C SER A 111 24.07 -9.38 -6.33
N GLY A 112 23.45 -10.36 -6.97
CA GLY A 112 22.08 -10.23 -7.51
C GLY A 112 21.01 -9.93 -6.44
N LYS A 113 21.32 -10.22 -5.17
CA LYS A 113 20.46 -9.89 -4.02
C LYS A 113 20.69 -8.49 -3.44
N SER A 114 21.63 -7.72 -4.01
CA SER A 114 21.95 -6.38 -3.51
C SER A 114 20.76 -5.44 -3.65
N THR A 115 20.47 -4.68 -2.59
CA THR A 115 19.42 -3.66 -2.58
C THR A 115 19.86 -2.43 -3.38
N VAL A 116 18.90 -1.60 -3.79
CA VAL A 116 19.18 -0.33 -4.50
C VAL A 116 20.10 0.58 -3.66
N LYS A 117 19.92 0.61 -2.33
CA LYS A 117 20.74 1.38 -1.40
C LYS A 117 22.20 0.89 -1.35
N GLN A 118 22.41 -0.43 -1.37
CA GLN A 118 23.76 -1.02 -1.43
C GLN A 118 24.47 -0.67 -2.73
N ARG A 119 23.75 -0.72 -3.86
CA ARG A 119 24.29 -0.34 -5.18
C ARG A 119 24.64 1.14 -5.22
N ASP A 120 23.77 2.00 -4.69
CA ASP A 120 24.00 3.45 -4.58
C ASP A 120 25.24 3.80 -3.76
N GLY A 121 25.38 3.20 -2.56
CA GLY A 121 26.54 3.40 -1.71
C GLY A 121 27.86 3.02 -2.40
N TYR A 122 27.88 1.87 -3.07
CA TYR A 122 29.06 1.42 -3.81
C TYR A 122 29.41 2.38 -4.97
N VAL A 123 28.42 2.78 -5.77
CA VAL A 123 28.64 3.73 -6.88
C VAL A 123 29.14 5.09 -6.37
N LYS A 124 28.63 5.58 -5.24
CA LYS A 124 29.13 6.82 -4.60
C LYS A 124 30.60 6.71 -4.21
N GLU A 125 31.05 5.57 -3.69
CA GLU A 125 32.46 5.35 -3.40
C GLU A 125 33.34 5.37 -4.66
N GLU A 126 32.87 4.80 -5.76
CA GLU A 126 33.61 4.81 -7.03
C GLU A 126 33.68 6.21 -7.64
N TYR A 127 32.60 6.99 -7.58
CA TYR A 127 32.65 8.41 -7.91
C TYR A 127 33.62 9.20 -7.02
N ARG A 128 33.76 8.82 -5.75
CA ARG A 128 34.68 9.48 -4.82
C ARG A 128 36.12 9.23 -5.23
N LYS A 129 36.46 8.01 -5.63
CA LYS A 129 37.78 7.65 -6.17
C LYS A 129 38.09 8.46 -7.43
N ILE A 130 37.18 8.43 -8.41
CA ILE A 130 37.33 9.16 -9.68
C ILE A 130 37.53 10.66 -9.44
N LEU A 131 36.74 11.26 -8.54
CA LEU A 131 36.84 12.68 -8.22
C LEU A 131 38.15 13.02 -7.51
N LYS A 132 38.57 12.21 -6.53
CA LYS A 132 39.83 12.43 -5.80
C LYS A 132 41.03 12.42 -6.74
N GLU A 133 41.13 11.40 -7.61
CA GLU A 133 42.21 11.29 -8.59
C GLU A 133 42.32 12.53 -9.49
N GLU A 134 41.18 13.11 -9.87
CA GLU A 134 41.16 14.27 -10.75
C GLU A 134 41.45 15.59 -10.00
N ILE A 135 41.01 15.72 -8.75
CA ILE A 135 41.38 16.85 -7.88
C ILE A 135 42.89 16.86 -7.64
N GLU A 136 43.50 15.71 -7.34
CA GLU A 136 44.94 15.58 -7.11
C GLU A 136 45.78 16.04 -8.31
N LYS A 137 45.27 15.87 -9.53
CA LYS A 137 45.93 16.34 -10.76
C LYS A 137 45.74 17.85 -10.99
N ARG A 138 44.57 18.39 -10.66
CA ARG A 138 44.16 19.75 -11.08
C ARG A 138 44.43 20.81 -10.03
N LEU A 139 44.23 20.48 -8.76
CA LEU A 139 44.40 21.43 -7.66
C LEU A 139 45.82 22.02 -7.63
N PRO A 140 46.92 21.23 -7.70
CA PRO A 140 48.28 21.78 -7.68
C PRO A 140 48.55 22.76 -8.82
N LYS A 141 47.99 22.49 -10.01
CA LYS A 141 48.10 23.38 -11.17
C LYS A 141 47.44 24.72 -10.89
N TRP A 142 46.26 24.73 -10.29
CA TRP A 142 45.57 25.98 -9.92
C TRP A 142 46.28 26.72 -8.78
N GLU A 143 46.85 26.00 -7.82
CA GLU A 143 47.68 26.60 -6.76
C GLU A 143 48.93 27.28 -7.32
N GLU A 144 49.59 26.68 -8.30
CA GLU A 144 50.76 27.25 -8.98
C GLU A 144 50.39 28.50 -9.79
N ILE A 145 49.30 28.45 -10.56
CA ILE A 145 48.83 29.57 -11.40
C ILE A 145 48.39 30.77 -10.57
N THR A 146 47.69 30.52 -9.46
CA THR A 146 47.10 31.59 -8.62
C THR A 146 48.04 32.06 -7.51
N GLY A 147 49.01 31.22 -7.12
CA GLY A 147 49.84 31.44 -5.93
C GLY A 147 49.09 31.20 -4.60
N LEU A 148 47.82 30.77 -4.65
CA LEU A 148 47.01 30.45 -3.48
C LEU A 148 47.18 28.98 -3.14
N LYS A 149 47.42 28.69 -1.86
CA LYS A 149 47.58 27.31 -1.38
C LYS A 149 46.52 26.98 -0.37
N CYS A 150 45.84 25.85 -0.58
CA CYS A 150 45.05 25.21 0.45
C CYS A 150 45.94 24.30 1.30
N ASP A 151 45.61 24.17 2.57
CA ASP A 151 46.35 23.28 3.47
C ASP A 151 45.76 21.86 3.43
N LEU A 152 44.46 21.72 3.12
CA LEU A 152 43.77 20.45 3.01
C LEU A 152 42.53 20.55 2.11
N TRP A 153 42.11 19.43 1.51
CA TRP A 153 40.81 19.33 0.83
C TRP A 153 40.12 17.98 1.09
N GLN A 154 38.79 17.94 0.96
CA GLN A 154 37.97 16.73 1.11
C GLN A 154 36.83 16.71 0.07
N THR A 155 36.29 15.52 -0.19
CA THR A 155 35.09 15.31 -1.00
C THR A 155 33.92 14.92 -0.10
N LYS A 156 32.79 15.62 -0.20
CA LYS A 156 31.56 15.32 0.57
C LYS A 156 30.37 15.29 -0.38
N TYR A 157 29.37 14.45 -0.12
CA TYR A 157 28.11 14.56 -0.85
C TYR A 157 27.35 15.77 -0.30
N MET A 158 27.12 16.79 -1.14
CA MET A 158 26.43 18.02 -0.72
C MET A 158 25.16 18.23 -1.52
N VAL A 159 24.12 18.73 -0.85
CA VAL A 159 22.79 18.91 -1.45
C VAL A 159 22.61 20.31 -2.03
N THR A 160 23.21 21.32 -1.41
CA THR A 160 22.91 22.74 -1.67
C THR A 160 24.07 23.53 -2.27
N LYS A 161 25.27 22.93 -2.35
CA LYS A 161 26.50 23.60 -2.77
C LYS A 161 27.38 22.67 -3.60
N TRP A 162 28.19 23.25 -4.48
CA TRP A 162 29.19 22.53 -5.28
C TRP A 162 30.56 22.46 -4.62
N GLY A 163 30.85 23.39 -3.71
CA GLY A 163 32.04 23.42 -2.88
C GLY A 163 31.86 24.30 -1.65
N ALA A 164 32.85 24.28 -0.76
CA ALA A 164 32.95 25.19 0.36
C ALA A 164 34.42 25.44 0.72
N CYS A 165 34.69 26.59 1.33
CA CYS A 165 36.03 26.98 1.78
C CYS A 165 35.98 27.49 3.22
N SER A 166 36.86 26.95 4.07
CA SER A 166 37.15 27.51 5.39
C SER A 166 38.43 28.34 5.28
N THR A 167 38.28 29.65 5.26
CA THR A 167 39.41 30.58 5.06
C THR A 167 40.43 30.52 6.18
N ASP A 168 39.98 30.30 7.42
CA ASP A 168 40.84 30.36 8.60
C ASP A 168 41.72 29.11 8.73
N LYS A 169 41.22 27.98 8.22
CA LYS A 169 41.93 26.68 8.18
C LYS A 169 42.48 26.34 6.78
N LYS A 170 42.30 27.24 5.80
CA LYS A 170 42.58 27.04 4.36
C LYS A 170 42.14 25.66 3.83
N LYS A 171 40.98 25.17 4.28
CA LYS A 171 40.43 23.85 3.94
C LYS A 171 39.33 23.99 2.89
N LEU A 172 39.39 23.17 1.84
CA LEU A 172 38.40 23.16 0.77
C LEU A 172 37.55 21.88 0.80
N TRP A 173 36.28 21.99 0.47
CA TRP A 173 35.40 20.83 0.27
C TRP A 173 34.82 20.86 -1.14
N PHE A 174 34.77 19.68 -1.76
CA PHE A 174 34.24 19.49 -3.12
C PHE A 174 33.05 18.54 -3.09
N ASN A 175 31.98 18.89 -3.80
CA ASN A 175 30.79 18.05 -3.87
C ASN A 175 31.08 16.80 -4.71
N LEU A 176 30.74 15.62 -4.18
CA LEU A 176 30.87 14.33 -4.87
C LEU A 176 30.18 14.30 -6.25
N GLN A 177 29.07 15.04 -6.40
CA GLN A 177 28.34 15.13 -7.66
C GLN A 177 29.16 15.76 -8.81
N LEU A 178 30.28 16.44 -8.52
CA LEU A 178 31.17 16.99 -9.54
C LEU A 178 31.76 15.92 -10.47
N ALA A 179 31.89 14.67 -10.01
CA ALA A 179 32.35 13.55 -10.83
C ALA A 179 31.46 13.29 -12.06
N GLN A 180 30.19 13.70 -11.98
CA GLN A 180 29.21 13.52 -13.05
C GLN A 180 29.21 14.70 -14.05
N LYS A 181 29.84 15.83 -13.71
CA LYS A 181 29.80 17.07 -14.49
C LYS A 181 30.97 17.18 -15.45
N PRO A 182 30.87 17.96 -16.55
CA PRO A 182 32.02 18.25 -17.40
C PRO A 182 33.23 18.66 -16.57
N VAL A 183 34.40 18.11 -16.87
CA VAL A 183 35.59 18.28 -16.03
C VAL A 183 36.00 19.76 -15.82
N VAL A 184 35.65 20.63 -16.78
CA VAL A 184 35.84 22.09 -16.69
C VAL A 184 35.07 22.71 -15.51
N CYS A 185 33.96 22.10 -15.09
CA CYS A 185 33.21 22.52 -13.90
C CYS A 185 34.01 22.26 -12.61
N LEU A 186 34.82 21.21 -12.56
CA LEU A 186 35.70 20.94 -11.42
C LEU A 186 36.80 22.01 -11.34
N ASP A 187 37.41 22.38 -12.47
CA ASP A 187 38.39 23.49 -12.52
C ASP A 187 37.77 24.80 -12.00
N TYR A 188 36.54 25.09 -12.42
CA TYR A 188 35.80 26.26 -11.95
C TYR A 188 35.61 26.25 -10.43
N ILE A 189 35.19 25.13 -9.84
CA ILE A 189 34.99 25.05 -8.38
C ILE A 189 36.32 25.09 -7.63
N ILE A 190 37.37 24.44 -8.11
CA ILE A 190 38.71 24.53 -7.50
C ILE A 190 39.17 26.00 -7.44
N LEU A 191 39.08 26.72 -8.56
CA LEU A 191 39.45 28.13 -8.61
C LEU A 191 38.53 29.00 -7.73
N HIS A 192 37.23 28.70 -7.70
CA HIS A 192 36.24 29.38 -6.86
C HIS A 192 36.60 29.30 -5.38
N GLU A 193 36.84 28.08 -4.89
CA GLU A 193 37.14 27.83 -3.48
C GLU A 193 38.54 28.33 -3.09
N LEU A 194 39.53 28.26 -3.98
CA LEU A 194 40.83 28.91 -3.77
C LEU A 194 40.70 30.42 -3.67
N THR A 195 39.90 31.05 -4.54
CA THR A 195 39.68 32.51 -4.52
C THR A 195 39.05 32.97 -3.20
N HIS A 196 38.27 32.10 -2.54
CA HIS A 196 37.74 32.38 -1.20
C HIS A 196 38.81 32.56 -0.12
N LEU A 197 40.04 32.09 -0.34
CA LEU A 197 41.18 32.37 0.55
C LEU A 197 41.60 33.85 0.54
N ILE A 198 41.28 34.61 -0.52
CA ILE A 198 41.55 36.05 -0.62
C ILE A 198 40.36 36.85 -0.10
N THR A 199 39.14 36.54 -0.56
CA THR A 199 37.93 37.25 -0.16
C THR A 199 36.78 36.28 0.12
N ARG A 200 36.14 36.48 1.28
CA ARG A 200 35.00 35.66 1.72
C ARG A 200 33.71 35.96 0.95
N LYS A 201 33.64 37.09 0.22
CA LYS A 201 32.45 37.53 -0.50
C LYS A 201 32.71 37.51 -2.00
N HIS A 202 31.66 37.29 -2.80
CA HIS A 202 31.71 37.43 -4.26
C HIS A 202 31.68 38.91 -4.68
N ASP A 203 32.59 39.71 -4.13
CA ASP A 203 32.73 41.14 -4.39
C ASP A 203 33.56 41.42 -5.65
N SER A 204 33.88 42.69 -5.93
CA SER A 204 34.68 43.07 -7.10
C SER A 204 36.07 42.43 -7.12
N VAL A 205 36.65 42.12 -5.94
CA VAL A 205 37.95 41.46 -5.84
C VAL A 205 37.84 40.00 -6.27
N PHE A 206 36.77 39.31 -5.83
CA PHE A 206 36.47 37.94 -6.26
C PHE A 206 36.29 37.87 -7.77
N ILE A 207 35.46 38.76 -8.32
CA ILE A 207 35.13 38.81 -9.75
C ILE A 207 36.40 39.05 -10.58
N ALA A 208 37.22 40.02 -10.19
CA ALA A 208 38.47 40.33 -10.90
C ALA A 208 39.45 39.15 -10.88
N HIS A 209 39.52 38.39 -9.77
CA HIS A 209 40.37 37.22 -9.67
C HIS A 209 39.88 36.08 -10.58
N MET A 210 38.58 35.80 -10.58
CA MET A 210 37.98 34.81 -11.49
C MET A 210 38.13 35.22 -12.96
N ASP A 211 37.93 36.50 -13.31
CA ASP A 211 38.09 37.02 -14.68
C ASP A 211 39.53 36.91 -15.18
N ARG A 212 40.51 37.10 -14.29
CA ARG A 212 41.92 37.00 -14.62
C ARG A 212 42.35 35.57 -14.97
N TYR A 213 41.87 34.59 -14.21
CA TYR A 213 42.36 33.20 -14.28
C TYR A 213 41.47 32.25 -15.09
N MET A 214 40.18 32.56 -15.25
CA MET A 214 39.24 31.80 -16.06
C MET A 214 38.20 32.73 -16.71
N PRO A 215 38.52 33.45 -17.81
CA PRO A 215 37.64 34.46 -18.39
C PRO A 215 36.22 34.00 -18.73
N ASN A 216 36.04 32.72 -19.05
CA ASN A 216 34.76 32.07 -19.36
C ASN A 216 34.04 31.48 -18.14
N TRP A 217 34.47 31.76 -16.91
CA TRP A 217 33.90 31.15 -15.69
C TRP A 217 32.39 31.37 -15.52
N ARG A 218 31.84 32.45 -16.08
CA ARG A 218 30.39 32.74 -16.04
C ARG A 218 29.59 31.75 -16.89
N GLU A 219 30.12 31.34 -18.02
CA GLU A 219 29.52 30.32 -18.89
C GLU A 219 29.62 28.95 -18.22
N VAL A 220 30.81 28.59 -17.70
CA VAL A 220 31.02 27.33 -16.96
C VAL A 220 30.13 27.24 -15.72
N ARG A 221 29.95 28.34 -14.98
CA ARG A 221 29.02 28.43 -13.84
C ARG A 221 27.58 28.23 -14.28
N LYS A 222 27.19 28.81 -15.41
CA LYS A 222 25.85 28.66 -15.97
C LYS A 222 25.62 27.19 -16.34
N ASP A 223 26.52 26.58 -17.08
CA ASP A 223 26.44 25.17 -17.47
C ASP A 223 26.40 24.24 -16.25
N LEU A 224 27.19 24.52 -15.21
CA LEU A 224 27.17 23.77 -13.95
C LEU A 224 25.82 23.89 -13.22
N ASN A 225 25.23 25.08 -13.18
CA ASN A 225 23.95 25.30 -12.49
C ASN A 225 22.75 24.78 -13.30
N ASP A 226 22.81 24.87 -14.63
CA ASP A 226 21.78 24.40 -15.56
C ASP A 226 21.85 22.86 -15.73
N SER A 227 22.98 22.24 -15.39
CA SER A 227 23.15 20.78 -15.42
C SER A 227 22.31 20.08 -14.34
N ARG A 228 21.63 18.99 -14.73
CA ARG A 228 20.74 18.21 -13.86
C ARG A 228 21.42 17.77 -12.56
N LEU A 229 20.92 18.18 -11.40
CA LEU A 229 21.32 17.59 -10.12
C LEU A 229 20.79 16.15 -10.02
N ASP A 230 21.50 15.29 -9.29
CA ASP A 230 21.04 13.92 -9.06
C ASP A 230 19.70 13.93 -8.29
N TYR A 231 18.96 12.82 -8.36
CA TYR A 231 17.76 12.67 -7.56
C TYR A 231 18.12 12.77 -6.06
N TYR A 232 17.50 13.69 -5.35
CA TYR A 232 17.62 13.85 -3.91
C TYR A 232 16.23 13.71 -3.30
N GLU A 233 16.02 12.63 -2.57
CA GLU A 233 14.85 12.46 -1.71
C GLU A 233 15.12 13.25 -0.43
N ALA A 234 14.30 14.27 -0.13
CA ALA A 234 14.34 14.95 1.16
C ALA A 234 13.88 14.04 2.34
N GLN A 235 13.76 12.73 2.09
CA GLN A 235 13.34 11.67 3.01
C GLN A 235 14.50 10.82 3.55
N ASP A 236 15.75 11.05 3.14
CA ASP A 236 16.88 10.22 3.62
C ASP A 236 17.29 10.50 5.07
N GLU A 237 16.86 11.62 5.65
CA GLU A 237 16.97 11.86 7.10
C GLU A 237 15.69 11.38 7.78
N SER A 238 15.80 10.38 8.66
CA SER A 238 14.62 9.90 9.39
C SER A 238 14.01 11.06 10.22
N PRO A 239 12.69 11.13 10.39
CA PRO A 239 12.10 12.19 11.19
C PRO A 239 12.63 12.26 12.63
N LEU A 240 13.03 11.11 13.21
CA LEU A 240 13.71 11.06 14.49
C LEU A 240 15.12 11.67 14.45
N GLN A 241 15.94 11.35 13.44
CA GLN A 241 17.25 11.98 13.24
C GLN A 241 17.10 13.50 13.10
N LYS A 242 16.15 13.95 12.28
CA LYS A 242 15.84 15.37 12.09
C LYS A 242 15.48 16.08 13.39
N LEU A 243 14.76 15.40 14.29
CA LEU A 243 14.40 15.93 15.59
C LEU A 243 15.63 16.03 16.51
N ILE A 244 16.49 15.01 16.54
CA ILE A 244 17.72 15.00 17.33
C ILE A 244 18.68 16.09 16.86
N ASP A 245 18.89 16.21 15.54
CA ASP A 245 19.71 17.26 14.92
C ASP A 245 19.23 18.66 15.29
N GLN A 246 17.92 18.88 15.38
CA GLN A 246 17.35 20.18 15.71
C GLN A 246 17.36 20.52 17.19
N SER A 247 17.25 19.51 18.06
CA SER A 247 16.91 19.73 19.48
C SER A 247 17.93 19.20 20.48
N ARG A 248 18.82 18.28 20.10
CA ARG A 248 19.77 17.57 20.98
C ARG A 248 21.19 17.45 20.41
N TYR A 249 21.49 18.10 19.28
CA TYR A 249 22.83 18.06 18.68
C TYR A 249 23.94 18.51 19.65
N ASP A 250 23.72 19.59 20.42
CA ASP A 250 24.71 20.08 21.39
C ASP A 250 24.96 19.04 22.51
N ASP A 251 23.93 18.36 23.00
CA ASP A 251 24.06 17.31 24.03
C ASP A 251 24.90 16.12 23.51
N ILE A 252 24.65 15.70 22.27
CA ILE A 252 25.41 14.64 21.58
C ILE A 252 26.87 15.06 21.38
N ARG A 253 27.10 16.26 20.86
CA ARG A 253 28.45 16.80 20.63
C ARG A 253 29.24 16.85 21.93
N ASP A 254 28.64 17.38 22.99
CA ASP A 254 29.34 17.57 24.26
C ASP A 254 29.69 16.22 24.92
N ALA A 255 28.83 15.20 24.79
CA ALA A 255 29.12 13.84 25.25
C ALA A 255 30.27 13.17 24.46
N VAL A 256 30.30 13.35 23.14
CA VAL A 256 31.39 12.88 22.27
C VAL A 256 32.72 13.52 22.66
N LEU A 257 32.73 14.84 22.88
CA LEU A 257 33.93 15.57 23.29
C LEU A 257 34.46 15.07 24.65
N ALA A 258 33.58 14.79 25.61
CA ALA A 258 33.94 14.24 26.91
C ALA A 258 34.55 12.83 26.77
N TYR A 259 33.90 11.94 26.02
CA TYR A 259 34.37 10.56 25.81
C TYR A 259 35.76 10.51 25.16
N ILE A 260 35.99 11.33 24.13
CA ILE A 260 37.30 11.38 23.45
C ILE A 260 38.40 11.93 24.39
N GLN A 261 38.07 12.88 25.27
CA GLN A 261 39.03 13.42 26.24
C GLN A 261 39.41 12.41 27.33
N GLU A 262 38.46 11.61 27.80
CA GLU A 262 38.72 10.55 28.80
C GLU A 262 39.59 9.42 28.24
N ASP A 263 39.37 9.00 27.00
CA ASP A 263 40.14 7.95 26.31
C ASP A 263 41.65 8.31 26.16
N HIS A 264 42.00 9.60 26.27
CA HIS A 264 43.36 10.12 26.08
C HIS A 264 44.03 10.62 27.37
N SER A 265 43.49 10.33 28.56
CA SER A 265 44.04 10.80 29.84
C SER A 265 45.45 10.26 30.17
N GLY A 266 46.05 9.43 29.31
CA GLY A 266 47.40 8.86 29.45
C GLY A 266 48.49 9.43 28.52
N GLU A 267 48.17 10.18 27.46
CA GLU A 267 49.17 10.73 26.52
C GLU A 267 49.26 12.26 26.59
N ALA A 268 50.48 12.79 26.73
CA ALA A 268 50.78 14.18 27.07
C ALA A 268 50.49 15.23 25.97
N LYS A 269 49.62 14.95 24.99
CA LYS A 269 49.20 15.92 23.96
C LYS A 269 47.69 15.83 23.71
N LYS A 270 46.99 16.96 23.93
CA LYS A 270 45.55 17.14 23.68
C LYS A 270 45.21 16.81 22.22
N THR A 271 44.47 15.73 22.01
CA THR A 271 43.75 15.45 20.75
C THR A 271 42.65 16.49 20.57
N ILE A 272 42.58 17.13 19.40
CA ILE A 272 41.58 18.16 19.09
C ILE A 272 40.52 17.54 18.18
N VAL A 273 39.28 17.48 18.66
CA VAL A 273 38.12 17.10 17.84
C VAL A 273 37.74 18.31 16.98
N ALA A 274 37.79 18.14 15.66
CA ALA A 274 37.66 19.21 14.69
C ALA A 274 36.22 19.44 14.23
N ASP A 275 35.42 18.37 14.16
CA ASP A 275 33.99 18.38 13.79
C ASP A 275 33.29 17.12 14.31
N VAL A 276 31.98 17.22 14.54
CA VAL A 276 31.12 16.11 14.99
C VAL A 276 29.83 16.14 14.17
N GLU A 277 29.54 15.07 13.42
CA GLU A 277 28.37 14.98 12.55
C GLU A 277 27.50 13.79 12.95
N ILE A 278 26.19 14.01 13.08
CA ILE A 278 25.22 12.94 13.30
C ILE A 278 24.91 12.32 11.94
N GLU A 279 25.33 11.08 11.77
CA GLU A 279 25.23 10.37 10.50
C GLU A 279 23.88 9.65 10.41
N ASN A 280 23.42 9.06 11.52
CA ASN A 280 22.19 8.28 11.53
C ASN A 280 21.64 8.03 12.94
N VAL A 281 20.39 7.55 13.01
CA VAL A 281 19.76 7.01 14.22
C VAL A 281 19.24 5.60 13.92
N ILE A 282 19.73 4.61 14.68
CA ILE A 282 19.47 3.18 14.48
C ILE A 282 19.15 2.50 15.82
N HIS A 283 18.92 1.19 15.80
CA HIS A 283 18.53 0.36 16.95
C HIS A 283 17.37 0.95 17.75
N ILE A 284 16.34 1.40 17.03
CA ILE A 284 15.20 2.07 17.65
C ILE A 284 14.28 1.03 18.26
N GLU A 285 14.06 1.12 19.58
CA GLU A 285 13.22 0.22 20.33
C GLU A 285 12.42 0.93 21.42
N GLN A 286 11.38 0.25 21.90
CA GLN A 286 10.55 0.70 23.01
C GLN A 286 10.70 -0.30 24.15
N PRO A 287 11.68 -0.10 25.07
CA PRO A 287 11.92 -1.04 26.16
C PRO A 287 10.74 -1.09 27.15
N GLU A 288 10.11 0.06 27.39
CA GLU A 288 8.96 0.22 28.26
C GLU A 288 7.97 1.23 27.66
N GLU A 289 6.72 1.20 28.12
CA GLU A 289 5.72 2.14 27.63
C GLU A 289 6.14 3.59 27.89
N GLY A 290 6.02 4.44 26.87
CA GLY A 290 6.41 5.83 26.97
C GLY A 290 7.92 6.08 27.02
N ILE A 291 8.79 5.08 26.78
CA ILE A 291 10.25 5.28 26.66
C ILE A 291 10.71 4.74 25.31
N ILE A 292 11.49 5.52 24.57
CA ILE A 292 12.15 5.07 23.34
C ILE A 292 13.65 5.04 23.58
N SER A 293 14.28 3.93 23.22
CA SER A 293 15.73 3.74 23.18
C SER A 293 16.19 3.74 21.73
N PHE A 294 17.35 4.33 21.45
CA PHE A 294 17.94 4.34 20.11
C PHE A 294 19.44 4.64 20.19
N ASP A 295 20.16 4.26 19.16
CA ASP A 295 21.57 4.53 18.97
C ASP A 295 21.77 5.67 17.96
N VAL A 296 22.49 6.71 18.37
CA VAL A 296 22.92 7.80 17.49
C VAL A 296 24.32 7.47 16.97
N ILE A 297 24.47 7.38 15.66
CA ILE A 297 25.76 7.15 15.00
C ILE A 297 26.37 8.48 14.62
N VAL A 298 27.61 8.70 15.06
CA VAL A 298 28.29 9.97 14.96
C VAL A 298 29.68 9.78 14.36
N SER A 299 30.01 10.57 13.35
CA SER A 299 31.37 10.66 12.80
C SER A 299 32.10 11.86 13.43
N CYS A 300 33.37 11.66 13.76
CA CYS A 300 34.21 12.65 14.43
C CYS A 300 35.56 12.77 13.72
N ASP A 301 35.89 13.98 13.25
CA ASP A 301 37.20 14.29 12.70
C ASP A 301 38.18 14.60 13.85
N MET A 302 39.25 13.81 14.00
CA MET A 302 40.24 13.96 15.08
C MET A 302 41.62 14.36 14.56
N GLU A 303 42.24 15.37 15.16
CA GLU A 303 43.62 15.78 14.87
C GLU A 303 44.61 15.05 15.79
N MET A 304 45.45 14.18 15.22
CA MET A 304 46.49 13.48 15.98
C MET A 304 47.80 14.29 16.03
N PRO A 305 48.44 14.44 17.21
CA PRO A 305 49.72 15.13 17.30
C PRO A 305 50.86 14.29 16.69
N SER A 306 51.44 14.76 15.59
CA SER A 306 52.62 14.14 14.96
C SER A 306 53.93 14.78 15.44
N THR A 307 54.98 13.98 15.59
CA THR A 307 56.37 14.44 15.83
C THR A 307 57.06 14.95 14.56
N SER A 308 56.46 14.75 13.39
CA SER A 308 56.87 15.34 12.12
C SER A 308 55.89 16.45 11.73
N LYS A 309 56.32 17.47 10.99
CA LYS A 309 55.54 18.69 10.65
C LYS A 309 54.23 18.48 9.83
N LYS A 310 53.66 17.28 9.77
CA LYS A 310 52.34 16.97 9.20
C LYS A 310 51.51 16.24 10.26
N GLY A 311 50.47 16.88 10.78
CA GLY A 311 49.42 16.21 11.55
C GLY A 311 48.64 15.26 10.64
N TYR A 312 48.23 14.11 11.16
CA TYR A 312 47.35 13.17 10.47
C TYR A 312 45.96 13.28 11.10
N PHE A 313 44.93 13.39 10.27
CA PHE A 313 43.54 13.39 10.74
C PHE A 313 42.98 11.98 10.62
N GLY A 314 42.48 11.45 11.73
CA GLY A 314 41.73 10.19 11.77
C GLY A 314 40.25 10.49 11.90
N GLU A 315 39.41 9.80 11.13
CA GLU A 315 37.97 9.78 11.33
C GLU A 315 37.65 8.67 12.33
N ARG A 316 36.86 9.00 13.36
CA ARG A 316 36.40 8.03 14.35
C ARG A 316 34.88 8.01 14.36
N TRP A 317 34.33 6.80 14.35
CA TRP A 317 32.90 6.56 14.38
C TRP A 317 32.52 6.12 15.79
N LEU A 318 31.52 6.79 16.35
CA LEU A 318 31.01 6.56 17.70
C LEU A 318 29.53 6.24 17.63
N LYS A 319 29.12 5.32 18.50
CA LYS A 319 27.73 4.96 18.76
C LYS A 319 27.34 5.45 20.13
N ILE A 320 26.21 6.15 20.22
CA ILE A 320 25.71 6.76 21.44
C ILE A 320 24.33 6.20 21.75
N HIS A 321 24.25 5.36 22.78
CA HIS A 321 22.98 4.80 23.22
C HIS A 321 22.20 5.86 24.01
N CYS A 322 21.01 6.19 23.54
CA CYS A 322 20.15 7.25 24.07
C CYS A 322 18.78 6.69 24.45
N GLN A 323 18.18 7.27 25.49
CA GLN A 323 16.77 7.09 25.83
C GLN A 323 16.05 8.42 25.92
N VAL A 324 14.77 8.40 25.58
CA VAL A 324 13.88 9.55 25.74
C VAL A 324 12.52 9.10 26.23
N ALA A 325 11.91 9.90 27.13
CA ALA A 325 10.52 9.70 27.49
C ALA A 325 9.61 10.34 26.43
N LEU A 326 8.66 9.58 25.92
CA LEU A 326 7.59 10.04 25.05
C LEU A 326 6.52 10.76 25.89
N GLY A 327 6.62 12.09 25.94
CA GLY A 327 5.61 12.96 26.53
C GLY A 327 4.96 13.88 25.49
N ILE A 328 4.65 15.10 25.90
CA ILE A 328 4.27 16.20 24.98
C ILE A 328 5.52 16.74 24.25
N ASP A 329 6.71 16.54 24.83
CA ASP A 329 8.04 16.91 24.35
C ASP A 329 9.03 15.73 24.51
N MET A 330 10.22 15.82 23.92
CA MET A 330 11.34 14.89 24.16
C MET A 330 12.01 15.19 25.52
N SER A 331 11.19 15.30 26.57
CA SER A 331 11.70 15.49 27.93
C SER A 331 12.35 14.21 28.44
N GLY A 332 13.31 14.35 29.34
CA GLY A 332 14.03 13.19 29.89
C GLY A 332 14.96 12.50 28.89
N PHE A 333 15.45 13.20 27.87
CA PHE A 333 16.54 12.70 27.02
C PHE A 333 17.77 12.38 27.89
N ARG A 334 18.30 11.17 27.76
CA ARG A 334 19.43 10.64 28.53
C ARG A 334 20.37 9.88 27.60
N ILE A 335 21.66 10.17 27.74
CA ILE A 335 22.72 9.37 27.13
C ILE A 335 23.09 8.29 28.14
N ILE A 336 22.99 7.03 27.72
CA ILE A 336 23.20 5.85 28.56
C ILE A 336 24.62 5.34 28.42
N GLY A 337 25.17 5.40 27.21
CA GLY A 337 26.51 4.89 26.95
C GLY A 337 27.05 5.37 25.62
N LEU A 338 28.38 5.37 25.52
CA LEU A 338 29.10 5.59 24.27
C LEU A 338 30.04 4.42 24.02
N SER A 339 30.17 4.04 22.76
CA SER A 339 31.14 3.05 22.30
C SER A 339 31.70 3.41 20.92
N ASN A 340 32.84 2.84 20.55
CA ASN A 340 33.29 2.90 19.16
C ASN A 340 32.38 2.04 18.27
N CYS A 341 32.23 2.43 17.01
CA CYS A 341 31.52 1.62 16.01
C CYS A 341 32.24 1.70 14.65
N ASP A 342 31.82 0.85 13.72
CA ASP A 342 32.29 0.88 12.34
C ASP A 342 31.35 1.74 11.47
N PRO A 343 31.84 2.32 10.35
CA PRO A 343 31.01 3.10 9.42
C PRO A 343 29.88 2.31 8.75
N GLN A 344 29.89 0.98 8.88
CA GLN A 344 28.96 0.05 8.23
C GLN A 344 28.06 -0.71 9.23
N GLU A 345 27.89 -0.26 10.48
CA GLU A 345 26.93 -0.90 11.39
C GLU A 345 25.53 -0.99 10.74
N GLU A 346 25.06 -2.21 10.52
CA GLU A 346 23.90 -2.53 9.69
C GLU A 346 22.56 -2.27 10.39
N TYR A 347 21.55 -1.93 9.58
CA TYR A 347 20.16 -1.61 9.93
C TYR A 347 19.30 -2.81 10.43
N ASN A 348 19.90 -3.96 10.74
CA ASN A 348 19.16 -5.22 10.76
C ASN A 348 18.41 -5.55 12.07
N ASN A 349 18.41 -4.67 13.08
CA ASN A 349 17.83 -4.95 14.39
C ASN A 349 16.79 -3.93 14.90
N ASP A 350 16.34 -2.99 14.06
CA ASP A 350 15.34 -2.01 14.46
C ASP A 350 13.99 -2.67 14.79
N ARG A 351 13.41 -2.33 15.95
CA ARG A 351 12.03 -2.73 16.33
C ARG A 351 10.99 -1.68 15.96
N LEU A 352 11.44 -0.46 15.68
CA LEU A 352 10.66 0.68 15.24
C LEU A 352 11.33 1.30 14.01
N SER A 353 10.55 1.80 13.06
CA SER A 353 11.06 2.57 11.93
C SER A 353 11.61 3.93 12.37
N GLY A 354 12.29 4.64 11.47
CA GLY A 354 12.70 6.04 11.69
C GLY A 354 11.55 7.03 11.89
N GLU A 355 10.31 6.62 11.62
CA GLU A 355 9.08 7.35 11.93
C GLU A 355 8.44 6.90 13.27
N LEU A 356 9.09 5.99 14.02
CA LEU A 356 8.60 5.33 15.23
C LEU A 356 7.36 4.44 15.02
N VAL A 357 7.19 3.89 13.82
CA VAL A 357 6.17 2.85 13.56
C VAL A 357 6.77 1.49 13.93
N PRO A 358 6.07 0.64 14.71
CA PRO A 358 6.50 -0.73 14.97
C PRO A 358 6.83 -1.51 13.70
N ILE A 359 7.91 -2.28 13.72
CA ILE A 359 8.21 -3.25 12.66
C ILE A 359 7.67 -4.60 13.13
N ILE A 360 6.51 -4.99 12.59
CA ILE A 360 5.78 -6.22 12.96
C ILE A 360 5.63 -7.06 11.70
N SER A 361 6.17 -8.28 11.70
CA SER A 361 5.96 -9.24 10.61
C SER A 361 4.63 -9.98 10.77
N HIS A 362 4.15 -10.62 9.70
CA HIS A 362 2.86 -11.33 9.70
C HIS A 362 2.80 -12.43 10.77
N ASP A 363 3.91 -13.15 11.00
CA ASP A 363 4.04 -14.20 12.01
C ASP A 363 4.05 -13.66 13.46
N GLN A 364 4.27 -12.36 13.65
CA GLN A 364 4.30 -11.73 14.97
C GLN A 364 2.93 -11.18 15.42
N LEU A 365 1.93 -11.13 14.54
CA LEU A 365 0.62 -10.53 14.85
C LEU A 365 -0.12 -11.24 16.01
N GLU A 366 -0.02 -12.57 16.12
CA GLU A 366 -0.58 -13.32 17.25
C GLU A 366 0.10 -12.92 18.56
N LYS A 367 1.43 -12.82 18.56
CA LYS A 367 2.21 -12.44 19.74
C LYS A 367 1.91 -11.02 20.19
N GLU A 368 1.64 -10.11 19.26
CA GLU A 368 1.21 -8.73 19.59
C GLU A 368 -0.20 -8.69 20.20
N ALA A 369 -1.12 -9.53 19.71
CA ALA A 369 -2.42 -9.71 20.35
C ALA A 369 -2.29 -10.28 21.76
N GLU A 370 -1.42 -11.27 21.96
CA GLU A 370 -1.15 -11.83 23.28
C GLU A 370 -0.59 -10.78 24.25
N ARG A 371 0.40 -9.99 23.83
CA ARG A 371 0.95 -8.89 24.65
C ARG A 371 -0.10 -7.86 25.04
N PHE A 372 -1.01 -7.53 24.13
CA PHE A 372 -2.14 -6.66 24.42
C PHE A 372 -3.03 -7.27 25.52
N LEU A 373 -3.34 -8.57 25.42
CA LEU A 373 -4.20 -9.27 26.37
C LEU A 373 -3.53 -9.53 27.72
N GLU A 374 -2.24 -9.88 27.75
CA GLU A 374 -1.44 -10.00 28.98
C GLU A 374 -1.52 -8.75 29.86
N ARG A 375 -1.76 -7.59 29.23
CA ARG A 375 -1.89 -6.32 29.91
C ARG A 375 -3.32 -5.98 30.31
N TYR A 376 -4.27 -6.09 29.38
CA TYR A 376 -5.61 -5.55 29.58
C TYR A 376 -6.67 -6.61 29.92
N CYS A 377 -6.45 -7.88 29.58
CA CYS A 377 -7.37 -8.98 29.91
C CYS A 377 -6.65 -10.35 29.92
N PRO A 378 -5.83 -10.65 30.94
CA PRO A 378 -5.04 -11.89 30.97
C PRO A 378 -5.90 -13.16 30.93
N GLU A 379 -7.09 -13.13 31.51
CA GLU A 379 -8.02 -14.28 31.52
C GLU A 379 -8.43 -14.73 30.11
N ALA A 380 -8.46 -13.82 29.13
CA ALA A 380 -8.77 -14.16 27.74
C ALA A 380 -7.72 -15.07 27.07
N LEU A 381 -6.52 -15.19 27.66
CA LEU A 381 -5.48 -16.11 27.25
C LEU A 381 -5.57 -17.48 27.94
N GLU A 382 -6.33 -17.57 29.03
CA GLU A 382 -6.51 -18.79 29.81
C GLU A 382 -7.81 -19.52 29.47
N LYS A 383 -8.88 -18.77 29.18
CA LYS A 383 -10.22 -19.30 28.96
C LYS A 383 -10.89 -18.64 27.75
N PRO A 384 -11.72 -19.38 26.99
CA PRO A 384 -12.48 -18.79 25.90
C PRO A 384 -13.61 -17.91 26.47
N ILE A 385 -13.49 -16.60 26.27
CA ILE A 385 -14.45 -15.60 26.77
C ILE A 385 -14.69 -14.51 25.73
N GLY A 386 -15.89 -13.94 25.74
CA GLY A 386 -16.20 -12.72 25.00
C GLY A 386 -15.44 -11.54 25.61
N LEU A 387 -14.51 -10.97 24.85
CA LEU A 387 -13.63 -9.92 25.37
C LEU A 387 -14.43 -8.65 25.75
N PRO A 388 -14.33 -8.14 26.99
CA PRO A 388 -15.04 -6.92 27.40
C PRO A 388 -14.33 -5.66 26.84
N ILE A 389 -14.34 -5.49 25.52
CA ILE A 389 -13.54 -4.49 24.82
C ILE A 389 -13.89 -3.04 25.21
N ASP A 390 -15.15 -2.79 25.56
CA ASP A 390 -15.59 -1.50 26.10
C ASP A 390 -14.92 -1.20 27.46
N GLN A 391 -14.87 -2.18 28.38
CA GLN A 391 -14.16 -2.04 29.66
C GLN A 391 -12.66 -1.86 29.45
N ILE A 392 -12.07 -2.59 28.49
CA ILE A 392 -10.66 -2.43 28.15
C ILE A 392 -10.39 -1.00 27.65
N ALA A 393 -11.25 -0.45 26.79
CA ALA A 393 -11.11 0.93 26.34
C ALA A 393 -11.17 1.92 27.51
N GLU A 394 -12.09 1.72 28.47
CA GLU A 394 -12.17 2.53 29.70
C GLU A 394 -10.89 2.41 30.56
N ASP A 395 -10.35 1.20 30.73
CA ASP A 395 -9.12 0.94 31.49
C ASP A 395 -7.89 1.58 30.82
N MET A 396 -7.91 1.67 29.49
CA MET A 396 -6.95 2.43 28.68
C MET A 396 -7.15 3.96 28.77
N LYS A 397 -8.16 4.42 29.52
CA LYS A 397 -8.60 5.81 29.68
C LYS A 397 -9.09 6.43 28.37
N LEU A 398 -9.65 5.61 27.49
CA LEU A 398 -10.27 6.06 26.25
C LEU A 398 -11.73 6.42 26.48
N LYS A 399 -12.17 7.51 25.87
CA LYS A 399 -13.59 7.88 25.76
C LYS A 399 -14.12 7.43 24.42
N VAL A 400 -15.09 6.52 24.41
CA VAL A 400 -15.77 6.07 23.18
C VAL A 400 -16.98 6.96 22.87
N VAL A 401 -17.13 7.38 21.61
CA VAL A 401 -18.21 8.26 21.11
C VAL A 401 -18.78 7.68 19.83
N GLU A 402 -20.11 7.55 19.73
CA GLU A 402 -20.81 6.85 18.63
C GLU A 402 -21.96 7.64 18.01
N ASP A 403 -22.15 8.90 18.41
CA ASP A 403 -23.26 9.74 17.95
C ASP A 403 -22.90 10.60 16.74
N THR A 404 -21.69 10.48 16.22
CA THR A 404 -21.11 11.38 15.22
C THR A 404 -20.71 10.62 13.95
N PRO A 405 -21.39 10.84 12.80
CA PRO A 405 -20.96 10.30 11.52
C PRO A 405 -19.58 10.83 11.13
N LEU A 406 -18.68 9.95 10.72
CA LEU A 406 -17.28 10.29 10.43
C LEU A 406 -17.08 10.81 9.00
N SER A 407 -18.01 10.50 8.10
CA SER A 407 -17.97 10.91 6.69
C SER A 407 -19.35 10.84 6.06
N ASP A 408 -19.55 11.52 4.93
CA ASP A 408 -20.86 11.51 4.25
C ASP A 408 -21.18 10.11 3.66
N GLN A 409 -20.16 9.36 3.19
CA GLN A 409 -20.30 8.06 2.50
C GLN A 409 -19.77 6.85 3.29
N LEU A 410 -19.67 6.94 4.62
CA LEU A 410 -19.09 5.89 5.50
C LEU A 410 -17.64 5.50 5.14
N THR A 411 -16.85 6.42 4.59
CA THR A 411 -15.42 6.19 4.25
C THR A 411 -14.55 5.76 5.44
N TYR A 412 -14.94 6.13 6.67
CA TYR A 412 -14.21 5.80 7.89
C TYR A 412 -15.10 5.05 8.88
N PHE A 413 -14.59 3.94 9.43
CA PHE A 413 -15.31 3.16 10.46
C PHE A 413 -15.00 3.65 11.88
N GLY A 414 -13.75 4.02 12.11
CA GLY A 414 -13.26 4.44 13.42
C GLY A 414 -12.26 5.58 13.28
N THR A 415 -12.09 6.33 14.37
CA THR A 415 -11.06 7.36 14.48
C THR A 415 -10.59 7.48 15.93
N VAL A 416 -9.33 7.17 16.18
CA VAL A 416 -8.67 7.41 17.47
C VAL A 416 -7.89 8.73 17.45
N VAL A 417 -8.01 9.49 18.54
CA VAL A 417 -7.45 10.84 18.68
C VAL A 417 -6.25 10.85 19.61
N PHE A 418 -5.09 11.20 19.07
CA PHE A 418 -3.81 11.29 19.80
C PHE A 418 -3.48 12.70 20.28
N ASP A 419 -4.08 13.74 19.71
CA ASP A 419 -3.88 15.12 20.16
C ASP A 419 -5.17 15.95 20.05
N ASP A 420 -5.26 17.00 20.87
CA ASP A 420 -6.43 17.89 20.87
C ASP A 420 -6.52 18.68 19.55
N GLY A 421 -7.73 18.84 19.01
CA GLY A 421 -7.99 19.74 17.88
C GLY A 421 -9.12 19.32 16.95
N ASN A 422 -9.18 19.96 15.78
CA ASN A 422 -10.15 19.60 14.75
C ASN A 422 -9.63 18.44 13.91
N ILE A 423 -10.54 17.53 13.55
CA ILE A 423 -10.28 16.43 12.62
C ILE A 423 -10.91 16.78 11.29
N LEU A 424 -10.15 16.59 10.22
CA LEU A 424 -10.51 16.96 8.86
C LEU A 424 -10.65 15.69 8.00
N ASP A 425 -11.51 15.71 6.99
CA ASP A 425 -11.57 14.66 5.97
C ASP A 425 -10.52 14.86 4.85
N LYS A 426 -10.53 13.95 3.87
CA LYS A 426 -9.72 14.01 2.63
C LYS A 426 -9.87 15.31 1.83
N HIS A 427 -10.95 16.06 2.02
CA HIS A 427 -11.24 17.34 1.37
C HIS A 427 -10.96 18.55 2.25
N ARG A 428 -10.31 18.36 3.41
CA ARG A 428 -10.02 19.39 4.42
C ARG A 428 -11.28 20.04 5.02
N LYS A 429 -12.41 19.32 5.02
CA LYS A 429 -13.64 19.71 5.74
C LYS A 429 -13.55 19.17 7.17
N ILE A 430 -13.91 19.99 8.15
CA ILE A 430 -13.93 19.56 9.56
C ILE A 430 -15.06 18.56 9.77
N THR A 431 -14.70 17.32 10.12
CA THR A 431 -15.63 16.25 10.47
C THR A 431 -15.92 16.26 11.97
N ILE A 432 -14.89 16.43 12.81
CA ILE A 432 -15.02 16.50 14.26
C ILE A 432 -14.38 17.80 14.76
N ARG A 433 -15.14 18.58 15.53
CA ARG A 433 -14.67 19.83 16.14
C ARG A 433 -14.16 19.58 17.55
N ASN A 434 -13.01 20.16 17.89
CA ASN A 434 -12.45 20.13 19.25
C ASN A 434 -12.34 18.71 19.84
N ALA A 435 -11.95 17.74 19.02
CA ALA A 435 -11.67 16.39 19.47
C ALA A 435 -10.60 16.41 20.56
N LYS A 436 -10.75 15.52 21.54
CA LYS A 436 -9.86 15.42 22.70
C LYS A 436 -8.97 14.20 22.58
N ARG A 437 -7.69 14.34 22.96
CA ARG A 437 -6.77 13.21 23.09
C ARG A 437 -7.41 12.11 23.94
N GLY A 438 -7.25 10.86 23.52
CA GLY A 438 -7.85 9.70 24.18
C GLY A 438 -9.34 9.56 23.90
N THR A 439 -9.85 10.12 22.80
CA THR A 439 -11.21 9.85 22.33
C THR A 439 -11.16 8.91 21.14
N VAL A 440 -12.03 7.90 21.13
CA VAL A 440 -12.29 7.03 19.99
C VAL A 440 -13.69 7.36 19.47
N TYR A 441 -13.79 7.72 18.20
CA TYR A 441 -15.06 7.91 17.53
C TYR A 441 -15.34 6.68 16.65
N LEU A 442 -16.52 6.09 16.81
CA LEU A 442 -17.01 5.03 15.94
C LEU A 442 -18.18 5.58 15.11
N ASP A 443 -18.19 5.32 13.80
CA ASP A 443 -19.33 5.77 12.99
C ASP A 443 -20.58 4.96 13.37
N PRO A 444 -21.72 5.60 13.71
CA PRO A 444 -22.93 4.90 14.14
C PRO A 444 -23.44 3.87 13.14
N ARG A 445 -23.16 4.05 11.84
CA ARG A 445 -23.60 3.14 10.78
C ARG A 445 -22.85 1.81 10.75
N VAL A 446 -21.67 1.72 11.37
CA VAL A 446 -20.86 0.49 11.43
C VAL A 446 -21.66 -0.68 12.00
N SER A 447 -22.45 -0.44 13.04
CA SER A 447 -23.29 -1.47 13.68
C SER A 447 -24.46 -1.93 12.80
N TYR A 448 -24.95 -1.07 11.89
CA TYR A 448 -26.11 -1.34 11.05
C TYR A 448 -25.76 -1.94 9.69
N GLU A 449 -24.61 -1.59 9.11
CA GLU A 449 -24.28 -1.96 7.72
C GLU A 449 -23.57 -3.32 7.56
N ARG A 450 -22.84 -3.83 8.57
CA ARG A 450 -22.01 -5.05 8.42
C ARG A 450 -22.07 -6.08 9.56
N SER A 451 -23.04 -5.97 10.48
CA SER A 451 -23.28 -6.77 11.71
C SER A 451 -22.68 -6.20 13.01
N VAL A 452 -23.27 -6.55 14.17
CA VAL A 452 -22.85 -6.09 15.51
C VAL A 452 -21.38 -6.40 15.82
N GLY A 453 -20.85 -7.52 15.31
CA GLY A 453 -19.44 -7.92 15.46
C GLY A 453 -18.44 -6.97 14.79
N THR A 454 -18.89 -6.12 13.87
CA THR A 454 -18.05 -5.10 13.23
C THR A 454 -17.68 -3.99 14.21
N ARG A 455 -18.60 -3.55 15.09
CA ARG A 455 -18.33 -2.51 16.11
C ARG A 455 -17.18 -2.93 17.04
N ARG A 456 -17.26 -4.14 17.60
CA ARG A 456 -16.25 -4.65 18.55
C ARG A 456 -14.88 -4.80 17.89
N THR A 457 -14.86 -5.27 16.64
CA THR A 457 -13.63 -5.34 15.83
C THR A 457 -13.05 -3.96 15.59
N THR A 458 -13.87 -2.97 15.21
CA THR A 458 -13.42 -1.58 15.03
C THR A 458 -12.89 -1.00 16.34
N LEU A 459 -13.58 -1.19 17.47
CA LEU A 459 -13.09 -0.70 18.76
C LEU A 459 -11.76 -1.37 19.16
N ALA A 460 -11.62 -2.69 18.99
CA ALA A 460 -10.35 -3.39 19.23
C ALA A 460 -9.22 -2.87 18.34
N HIS A 461 -9.52 -2.55 17.08
CA HIS A 461 -8.59 -1.94 16.14
C HIS A 461 -8.13 -0.54 16.61
N GLU A 462 -9.04 0.34 17.02
CA GLU A 462 -8.71 1.66 17.55
C GLU A 462 -7.96 1.59 18.88
N CYS A 463 -8.32 0.64 19.77
CA CYS A 463 -7.59 0.36 21.00
C CYS A 463 -6.16 -0.12 20.70
N PHE A 464 -5.95 -0.94 19.68
CA PHE A 464 -4.61 -1.34 19.27
C PHE A 464 -3.79 -0.15 18.74
N HIS A 465 -4.39 0.73 17.95
CA HIS A 465 -3.74 1.99 17.57
C HIS A 465 -3.32 2.80 18.80
N TRP A 466 -4.22 2.97 19.76
CA TRP A 466 -3.90 3.66 21.01
C TRP A 466 -2.78 2.96 21.80
N HIS A 467 -2.74 1.63 21.81
CA HIS A 467 -1.72 0.86 22.51
C HIS A 467 -0.33 1.00 21.86
N ARG A 468 -0.24 0.87 20.54
CA ARG A 468 1.03 0.61 19.87
C ARG A 468 1.56 1.76 19.01
N HIS A 469 0.69 2.66 18.53
CA HIS A 469 1.05 3.67 17.53
C HIS A 469 1.28 5.09 18.09
N GLN A 470 1.20 5.28 19.40
CA GLN A 470 1.50 6.58 20.03
C GLN A 470 2.87 7.18 19.68
N PRO A 471 3.99 6.40 19.62
CA PRO A 471 5.30 6.95 19.33
C PRO A 471 5.36 7.74 18.02
N TYR A 472 4.75 7.22 16.95
CA TYR A 472 4.63 7.89 15.65
C TYR A 472 3.97 9.28 15.78
N HIS A 473 2.81 9.36 16.43
CA HIS A 473 2.06 10.61 16.57
C HIS A 473 2.80 11.66 17.40
N VAL A 474 3.48 11.22 18.45
CA VAL A 474 4.32 12.08 19.28
C VAL A 474 5.45 12.69 18.44
N LEU A 475 6.14 11.87 17.63
CA LEU A 475 7.20 12.35 16.73
C LEU A 475 6.68 13.31 15.65
N MET A 476 5.58 12.96 14.98
CA MET A 476 4.99 13.80 13.93
C MET A 476 4.57 15.18 14.46
N ARG A 477 4.04 15.24 15.69
CA ARG A 477 3.74 16.50 16.37
C ARG A 477 5.01 17.32 16.62
N MET A 478 6.08 16.69 17.13
CA MET A 478 7.33 17.39 17.48
C MET A 478 8.02 18.02 16.29
N ILE A 479 7.98 17.35 15.13
CA ILE A 479 8.58 17.87 13.89
C ILE A 479 7.66 18.86 13.14
N GLY A 480 6.43 19.06 13.62
CA GLY A 480 5.42 19.90 12.97
C GLY A 480 4.95 19.35 11.62
N ALA A 481 4.86 18.02 11.48
CA ALA A 481 4.26 17.37 10.32
C ALA A 481 2.76 17.71 10.23
N ASP A 482 2.18 17.60 9.03
CA ASP A 482 0.80 18.01 8.70
C ASP A 482 -0.17 17.73 9.86
N ASP A 483 -0.80 18.79 10.38
CA ASP A 483 -1.56 18.82 11.63
C ASP A 483 -2.63 17.72 11.74
N ASN A 484 -3.08 17.12 10.64
CA ASN A 484 -4.01 15.99 10.65
C ASN A 484 -3.32 14.65 10.92
N LEU A 485 -2.19 14.38 10.27
CA LEU A 485 -1.53 13.06 10.28
C LEU A 485 -0.98 12.73 11.67
N GLY A 486 -0.50 13.74 12.39
CA GLY A 486 -0.04 13.61 13.77
C GLY A 486 -1.16 13.59 14.82
N ARG A 487 -2.37 14.08 14.51
CA ARG A 487 -3.43 14.30 15.51
C ARG A 487 -4.36 13.11 15.71
N ALA A 488 -4.71 12.40 14.64
CA ALA A 488 -5.63 11.27 14.69
C ALA A 488 -5.28 10.23 13.63
N ILE A 489 -5.64 8.98 13.90
CA ILE A 489 -5.73 7.94 12.86
C ILE A 489 -7.19 7.81 12.49
N GLN A 490 -7.48 7.87 11.20
CA GLN A 490 -8.83 7.66 10.68
C GLN A 490 -8.81 6.36 9.88
N CYS A 491 -9.43 5.31 10.44
CA CYS A 491 -9.49 4.00 9.83
C CYS A 491 -10.31 4.07 8.54
N GLN A 492 -9.64 3.99 7.39
CA GLN A 492 -10.26 3.98 6.08
C GLN A 492 -10.75 2.57 5.72
N ILE A 493 -11.89 2.50 5.04
CA ILE A 493 -12.36 1.24 4.43
C ILE A 493 -11.28 0.72 3.45
N ALA A 494 -10.75 1.59 2.58
CA ALA A 494 -9.65 1.30 1.69
C ALA A 494 -8.29 1.66 2.33
N ALA A 495 -7.51 0.66 2.77
CA ALA A 495 -6.07 0.88 2.96
C ALA A 495 -5.40 0.93 1.58
N GLY A 496 -4.51 1.91 1.37
CA GLY A 496 -3.87 2.15 0.09
C GLY A 496 -3.07 0.95 -0.43
N THR A 497 -3.01 0.83 -1.77
CA THR A 497 -2.10 0.03 -2.62
C THR A 497 -1.59 -1.30 -2.05
N THR A 498 -1.86 -2.45 -2.67
CA THR A 498 -1.29 -3.78 -2.27
C THR A 498 0.23 -3.93 -2.39
N ASP A 499 0.93 -2.87 -2.79
CA ASP A 499 2.38 -2.85 -2.98
C ASP A 499 3.03 -2.23 -1.72
N SER A 500 3.50 -3.11 -0.83
CA SER A 500 4.14 -2.71 0.43
C SER A 500 5.36 -1.81 0.24
N ASP A 501 5.99 -1.84 -0.95
CA ASP A 501 7.15 -0.99 -1.27
C ASP A 501 6.77 0.49 -1.41
N LYS A 502 5.46 0.79 -1.53
CA LYS A 502 4.92 2.16 -1.62
C LYS A 502 4.20 2.62 -0.36
N TRP A 503 4.12 1.77 0.67
CA TRP A 503 3.40 2.07 1.90
C TRP A 503 4.07 3.18 2.68
N LYS A 504 3.25 4.11 3.18
CA LYS A 504 3.66 5.10 4.17
C LYS A 504 3.49 4.51 5.57
N ALA A 505 4.04 5.19 6.58
CA ALA A 505 3.85 4.82 7.99
C ALA A 505 2.38 4.52 8.35
N VAL A 506 1.43 5.35 7.90
CA VAL A 506 0.01 5.16 8.20
C VAL A 506 -0.54 3.87 7.60
N ASP A 507 -0.12 3.49 6.39
CA ASP A 507 -0.56 2.25 5.75
C ASP A 507 -0.07 1.02 6.53
N TRP A 508 1.17 1.06 7.05
CA TRP A 508 1.71 0.02 7.92
C TRP A 508 0.95 -0.08 9.24
N MET A 509 0.63 1.04 9.90
CA MET A 509 -0.13 1.06 11.14
C MET A 509 -1.54 0.46 10.96
N GLU A 510 -2.21 0.81 9.86
CA GLU A 510 -3.53 0.26 9.51
C GLU A 510 -3.46 -1.25 9.26
N TRP A 511 -2.46 -1.73 8.52
CA TRP A 511 -2.27 -3.16 8.29
C TRP A 511 -2.05 -3.93 9.59
N GLN A 512 -1.23 -3.39 10.50
CA GLN A 512 -0.98 -3.99 11.82
C GLN A 512 -2.27 -4.08 12.64
N ALA A 513 -3.00 -2.97 12.77
CA ALA A 513 -4.24 -2.95 13.54
C ALA A 513 -5.34 -3.84 12.93
N LYS A 514 -5.47 -3.88 11.59
CA LYS A 514 -6.40 -4.81 10.89
C LYS A 514 -6.02 -6.27 11.14
N GLY A 515 -4.73 -6.59 11.17
CA GLY A 515 -4.24 -7.94 11.41
C GLY A 515 -4.37 -8.42 12.86
N VAL A 516 -4.17 -7.52 13.83
CA VAL A 516 -4.16 -7.83 15.28
C VAL A 516 -5.56 -7.80 15.90
N ALA A 517 -6.46 -6.91 15.48
CA ALA A 517 -7.78 -6.77 16.14
C ALA A 517 -8.61 -8.08 16.21
N PRO A 518 -8.72 -8.89 15.13
CA PRO A 518 -9.41 -10.19 15.21
C PRO A 518 -8.75 -11.18 16.18
N LYS A 519 -7.42 -11.08 16.35
CA LYS A 519 -6.61 -11.95 17.21
C LYS A 519 -6.73 -11.55 18.69
N ILE A 520 -6.94 -10.26 18.96
CA ILE A 520 -7.31 -9.76 20.30
C ILE A 520 -8.68 -10.31 20.69
N LEU A 521 -9.66 -10.26 19.79
CA LEU A 521 -11.02 -10.71 20.07
C LEU A 521 -11.16 -12.25 20.16
N MET A 522 -10.36 -12.99 19.40
CA MET A 522 -10.37 -14.45 19.34
C MET A 522 -8.93 -14.99 19.38
N PRO A 523 -8.31 -15.07 20.58
CA PRO A 523 -6.89 -15.42 20.74
C PRO A 523 -6.61 -16.88 20.35
N GLU A 524 -5.54 -17.14 19.61
CA GLU A 524 -5.19 -18.51 19.18
C GLU A 524 -5.12 -19.49 20.36
N LYS A 525 -4.50 -19.07 21.48
CA LYS A 525 -4.31 -19.86 22.70
C LYS A 525 -5.60 -20.47 23.26
N THR A 526 -6.75 -19.80 23.10
CA THR A 526 -8.03 -20.29 23.61
C THR A 526 -8.93 -20.83 22.50
N VAL A 527 -8.84 -20.28 21.29
CA VAL A 527 -9.63 -20.75 20.13
C VAL A 527 -9.20 -22.13 19.70
N ARG A 528 -7.90 -22.38 19.47
CA ARG A 528 -7.40 -23.64 18.92
C ARG A 528 -7.80 -24.86 19.79
N PRO A 529 -7.55 -24.86 21.13
CA PRO A 529 -7.97 -25.98 21.97
C PRO A 529 -9.49 -26.17 22.02
N LEU A 530 -10.26 -25.07 21.99
CA LEU A 530 -11.73 -25.14 21.96
C LEU A 530 -12.23 -25.79 20.67
N VAL A 531 -11.68 -25.37 19.52
CA VAL A 531 -12.03 -25.91 18.21
C VAL A 531 -11.68 -27.38 18.09
N ASP A 532 -10.46 -27.77 18.47
CA ASP A 532 -10.02 -29.17 18.40
C ASP A 532 -10.94 -30.08 19.23
N ARG A 533 -11.34 -29.64 20.43
CA ARG A 533 -12.30 -30.36 21.28
C ARG A 533 -13.67 -30.49 20.61
N LEU A 534 -14.23 -29.38 20.10
CA LEU A 534 -15.56 -29.36 19.50
C LEU A 534 -15.62 -30.15 18.19
N LEU A 535 -14.56 -30.12 17.39
CA LEU A 535 -14.49 -30.90 16.15
C LEU A 535 -14.55 -32.40 16.45
N VAL A 536 -13.83 -32.89 17.46
CA VAL A 536 -13.90 -34.29 17.91
C VAL A 536 -15.31 -34.63 18.44
N GLU A 537 -15.91 -33.73 19.22
CA GLU A 537 -17.26 -33.92 19.76
C GLU A 537 -18.32 -34.01 18.65
N TYR A 538 -18.22 -33.16 17.63
CA TYR A 538 -19.20 -33.06 16.56
C TYR A 538 -18.98 -34.04 15.41
N SER A 539 -17.74 -34.49 15.18
CA SER A 539 -17.44 -35.55 14.21
C SER A 539 -17.77 -36.94 14.74
N GLY A 540 -17.68 -37.17 16.06
CA GLY A 540 -17.83 -38.51 16.63
C GLY A 540 -16.81 -39.49 16.04
N ASN A 541 -17.27 -40.64 15.54
CA ASN A 541 -16.44 -41.63 14.83
C ASN A 541 -16.31 -41.38 13.32
N ASP A 542 -17.00 -40.36 12.79
CA ASP A 542 -17.00 -40.04 11.37
C ASP A 542 -15.95 -38.97 11.03
N GLN A 543 -15.71 -38.74 9.73
CA GLN A 543 -14.84 -37.65 9.30
C GLN A 543 -15.48 -36.29 9.59
N VAL A 544 -14.63 -35.29 9.91
CA VAL A 544 -15.06 -33.91 10.12
C VAL A 544 -15.77 -33.39 8.86
N SER A 545 -17.07 -33.11 9.00
CA SER A 545 -17.93 -32.57 7.94
C SER A 545 -18.09 -31.05 8.07
N VAL A 546 -18.66 -30.43 7.04
CA VAL A 546 -18.99 -29.00 7.06
C VAL A 546 -20.02 -28.67 8.14
N ALA A 547 -20.98 -29.56 8.40
CA ALA A 547 -21.95 -29.40 9.47
C ALA A 547 -21.28 -29.37 10.86
N SER A 548 -20.14 -30.05 11.03
CA SER A 548 -19.33 -29.90 12.24
C SER A 548 -18.71 -28.51 12.34
N PHE A 549 -18.18 -27.96 11.24
CA PHE A 549 -17.67 -26.59 11.22
C PHE A 549 -18.75 -25.53 11.44
N GLU A 550 -19.96 -25.69 10.88
CA GLU A 550 -21.08 -24.78 11.13
C GLU A 550 -21.43 -24.69 12.61
N ARG A 551 -21.51 -25.85 13.29
CA ARG A 551 -21.71 -25.89 14.75
C ARG A 551 -20.56 -25.27 15.52
N VAL A 552 -19.30 -25.53 15.13
CA VAL A 552 -18.14 -24.86 15.75
C VAL A 552 -18.23 -23.35 15.58
N ILE A 553 -18.58 -22.86 14.39
CA ILE A 553 -18.71 -21.42 14.10
C ILE A 553 -19.79 -20.79 14.98
N ASP A 554 -20.93 -21.46 15.18
CA ASP A 554 -21.99 -20.96 16.08
C ASP A 554 -21.50 -20.85 17.53
N VAL A 555 -20.83 -21.88 18.04
CA VAL A 555 -20.28 -21.87 19.41
C VAL A 555 -19.20 -20.80 19.56
N LEU A 556 -18.30 -20.63 18.58
CA LEU A 556 -17.28 -19.59 18.61
C LEU A 556 -17.91 -18.19 18.57
N ALA A 557 -18.88 -17.98 17.67
CA ALA A 557 -19.59 -16.72 17.57
C ALA A 557 -20.28 -16.34 18.89
N GLU A 558 -20.95 -17.29 19.54
CA GLU A 558 -21.55 -17.08 20.86
C GLU A 558 -20.50 -16.85 21.95
N THR A 559 -19.48 -17.71 22.03
CA THR A 559 -18.48 -17.70 23.11
C THR A 559 -17.64 -16.42 23.11
N TYR A 560 -17.25 -15.95 21.93
CA TYR A 560 -16.42 -14.75 21.78
C TYR A 560 -17.25 -13.49 21.49
N ASP A 561 -18.58 -13.60 21.42
CA ASP A 561 -19.53 -12.53 21.05
C ASP A 561 -19.20 -11.91 19.66
N ALA A 562 -18.77 -12.76 18.73
CA ALA A 562 -18.36 -12.41 17.37
C ALA A 562 -19.47 -12.75 16.35
N SER A 563 -19.36 -12.21 15.14
CA SER A 563 -20.22 -12.66 14.05
C SER A 563 -19.78 -14.05 13.56
N ARG A 564 -20.71 -14.83 12.99
CA ARG A 564 -20.40 -16.11 12.31
C ARG A 564 -19.29 -15.94 11.28
N GLN A 565 -19.34 -14.84 10.53
CA GLN A 565 -18.33 -14.55 9.52
C GLN A 565 -16.95 -14.30 10.13
N ALA A 566 -16.86 -13.57 11.24
CA ALA A 566 -15.59 -13.35 11.93
C ALA A 566 -15.03 -14.67 12.49
N ALA A 567 -15.87 -15.50 13.12
CA ALA A 567 -15.47 -16.82 13.60
C ALA A 567 -14.99 -17.74 12.46
N LYS A 568 -15.71 -17.76 11.33
CA LYS A 568 -15.33 -18.49 10.11
C LYS A 568 -13.95 -18.04 9.59
N VAL A 569 -13.75 -16.72 9.41
CA VAL A 569 -12.47 -16.17 8.94
C VAL A 569 -11.35 -16.55 9.91
N ARG A 570 -11.60 -16.49 11.22
CA ARG A 570 -10.62 -16.86 12.24
C ARG A 570 -10.22 -18.33 12.17
N LEU A 571 -11.16 -19.24 11.95
CA LEU A 571 -10.86 -20.66 11.75
C LEU A 571 -9.95 -20.88 10.55
N VAL A 572 -10.24 -20.24 9.42
CA VAL A 572 -9.43 -20.33 8.21
C VAL A 572 -8.02 -19.79 8.44
N GLU A 573 -7.87 -18.65 9.14
CA GLU A 573 -6.57 -18.09 9.52
C GLU A 573 -5.72 -19.05 10.37
N LEU A 574 -6.36 -19.82 11.27
CA LEU A 574 -5.69 -20.78 12.16
C LEU A 574 -5.36 -22.13 11.48
N GLY A 575 -5.69 -22.27 10.19
CA GLY A 575 -5.39 -23.45 9.37
C GLY A 575 -6.55 -24.44 9.21
N TYR A 576 -7.74 -24.14 9.73
CA TYR A 576 -8.93 -24.99 9.53
C TYR A 576 -9.62 -24.65 8.21
N THR A 577 -8.92 -24.87 7.08
CA THR A 577 -9.35 -24.43 5.74
C THR A 577 -10.74 -24.91 5.33
N LYS A 578 -11.15 -26.12 5.75
CA LYS A 578 -12.48 -26.68 5.50
C LYS A 578 -13.64 -25.82 6.05
N ALA A 579 -13.38 -24.92 7.00
CA ALA A 579 -14.38 -23.95 7.48
C ALA A 579 -14.84 -22.97 6.38
N GLU A 580 -14.07 -22.78 5.29
CA GLU A 580 -14.46 -21.93 4.16
C GLU A 580 -15.78 -22.39 3.51
N GLY A 581 -16.05 -23.69 3.54
CA GLY A 581 -17.28 -24.26 2.98
C GLY A 581 -18.51 -24.15 3.88
N ALA A 582 -18.35 -23.70 5.14
CA ALA A 582 -19.45 -23.53 6.09
C ALA A 582 -20.16 -22.17 5.90
N TYR A 583 -21.49 -22.15 6.04
CA TYR A 583 -22.30 -20.93 5.89
C TYR A 583 -21.93 -20.04 4.68
N PRO A 584 -21.83 -20.57 3.44
CA PRO A 584 -21.59 -19.72 2.29
C PRO A 584 -22.77 -18.74 2.14
N TYR A 585 -22.47 -17.46 1.97
CA TYR A 585 -23.47 -16.40 1.85
C TYR A 585 -23.29 -15.68 0.52
N VAL A 586 -24.29 -15.80 -0.36
CA VAL A 586 -24.23 -15.29 -1.73
C VAL A 586 -25.61 -14.84 -2.18
N ASN A 587 -25.68 -13.77 -2.97
CA ASN A 587 -26.93 -13.21 -3.48
C ASN A 587 -27.97 -12.88 -2.37
N GLY A 588 -27.49 -12.46 -1.19
CA GLY A 588 -28.36 -12.06 -0.08
C GLY A 588 -28.93 -13.22 0.76
N LYS A 589 -28.55 -14.47 0.48
CA LYS A 589 -29.01 -15.66 1.22
C LYS A 589 -27.84 -16.60 1.56
N TYR A 590 -28.03 -17.38 2.63
CA TYR A 590 -27.15 -18.53 2.88
C TYR A 590 -27.50 -19.65 1.90
N VAL A 591 -26.46 -20.29 1.35
CA VAL A 591 -26.57 -21.46 0.46
C VAL A 591 -26.04 -22.71 1.18
N SER A 592 -26.17 -23.87 0.57
CA SER A 592 -25.76 -25.14 1.19
C SER A 592 -24.26 -25.15 1.45
N GLY A 593 -23.86 -25.55 2.66
CA GLY A 593 -22.44 -25.76 2.97
C GLY A 593 -21.84 -26.91 2.16
N TYR A 594 -20.55 -26.84 1.84
CA TYR A 594 -19.85 -27.78 0.96
C TYR A 594 -18.46 -28.16 1.48
N SER A 595 -18.02 -29.38 1.22
CA SER A 595 -16.68 -29.88 1.59
C SER A 595 -15.77 -29.95 0.38
N PHE A 596 -14.47 -29.82 0.62
CA PHE A 596 -13.41 -29.90 -0.37
C PHE A 596 -12.10 -30.36 0.26
N ASP A 597 -11.15 -30.80 -0.56
CA ASP A 597 -9.78 -31.08 -0.12
C ASP A 597 -9.03 -29.79 0.23
N ALA A 598 -8.24 -29.81 1.32
CA ALA A 598 -7.62 -28.60 1.88
C ALA A 598 -6.70 -27.87 0.90
N ASP A 599 -6.13 -28.58 -0.08
CA ASP A 599 -5.23 -28.05 -1.11
C ASP A 599 -5.96 -27.52 -2.36
N ALA A 600 -7.30 -27.62 -2.41
CA ALA A 600 -8.08 -27.23 -3.59
C ALA A 600 -8.28 -25.71 -3.73
N LEU A 601 -8.05 -24.92 -2.67
CA LEU A 601 -8.15 -23.47 -2.69
C LEU A 601 -6.87 -22.81 -2.21
N GLU A 602 -6.35 -21.88 -3.01
CA GLU A 602 -5.30 -20.96 -2.57
C GLU A 602 -5.89 -19.77 -1.78
N LYS A 603 -5.00 -18.94 -1.24
CA LYS A 603 -5.40 -17.70 -0.54
C LYS A 603 -6.20 -16.80 -1.49
N ASP A 604 -7.36 -16.32 -1.02
CA ASP A 604 -8.31 -15.49 -1.77
C ASP A 604 -9.05 -16.19 -2.93
N GLN A 605 -9.12 -17.52 -2.93
CA GLN A 605 -9.95 -18.27 -3.87
C GLN A 605 -11.24 -18.79 -3.21
N THR A 606 -12.28 -19.03 -4.03
CA THR A 606 -13.55 -19.61 -3.57
C THR A 606 -14.26 -20.38 -4.68
N PHE A 607 -15.11 -21.34 -4.30
CA PHE A 607 -16.05 -22.01 -5.21
C PHE A 607 -17.38 -21.25 -5.37
N THR A 608 -17.62 -20.22 -4.55
CA THR A 608 -18.90 -19.49 -4.51
C THR A 608 -18.79 -18.18 -5.28
N ILE A 609 -19.72 -17.90 -6.19
CA ILE A 609 -19.74 -16.65 -6.98
C ILE A 609 -21.15 -16.05 -7.04
N PRO A 610 -21.33 -14.74 -6.81
CA PRO A 610 -22.62 -14.08 -6.96
C PRO A 610 -23.03 -13.93 -8.43
N TYR A 611 -24.32 -13.81 -8.67
CA TYR A 611 -24.89 -13.68 -10.01
C TYR A 611 -24.31 -12.50 -10.81
N ALA A 612 -24.09 -11.37 -10.14
CA ALA A 612 -23.50 -10.19 -10.76
C ALA A 612 -22.12 -10.49 -11.36
N ASP A 613 -21.27 -11.20 -10.62
CA ASP A 613 -19.92 -11.51 -11.04
C ASP A 613 -19.85 -12.69 -12.02
N LEU A 614 -20.81 -13.63 -11.94
CA LEU A 614 -21.03 -14.64 -12.97
C LEU A 614 -21.31 -13.99 -14.33
N LEU A 615 -22.21 -13.00 -14.37
CA LEU A 615 -22.54 -12.25 -15.58
C LEU A 615 -21.35 -11.44 -16.09
N LYS A 616 -20.58 -10.80 -15.19
CA LYS A 616 -19.33 -10.11 -15.55
C LYS A 616 -18.34 -11.08 -16.20
N ALA A 617 -18.08 -12.23 -15.55
CA ALA A 617 -17.18 -13.25 -16.08
C ALA A 617 -17.61 -13.70 -17.48
N TYR A 618 -18.90 -13.98 -17.70
CA TYR A 618 -19.40 -14.35 -19.03
C TYR A 618 -19.24 -13.23 -20.08
N CYS A 619 -19.45 -11.97 -19.69
CA CYS A 619 -19.35 -10.84 -20.61
C CYS A 619 -17.91 -10.54 -21.03
N TYR A 620 -16.96 -10.67 -20.09
CA TYR A 620 -15.60 -10.13 -20.26
C TYR A 620 -14.51 -11.21 -20.33
N ASP A 621 -14.76 -12.44 -19.88
CA ASP A 621 -13.82 -13.55 -19.98
C ASP A 621 -14.19 -14.49 -21.13
N ARG A 622 -13.32 -14.54 -22.14
CA ARG A 622 -13.57 -15.32 -23.37
C ARG A 622 -13.56 -16.82 -23.09
N ASP A 623 -12.71 -17.30 -22.19
CA ASP A 623 -12.57 -18.73 -21.95
C ASP A 623 -13.71 -19.21 -21.06
N PHE A 624 -14.05 -18.46 -20.01
CA PHE A 624 -15.27 -18.72 -19.23
C PHE A 624 -16.51 -18.81 -20.13
N ARG A 625 -16.70 -17.82 -21.02
CA ARG A 625 -17.83 -17.83 -21.97
C ARG A 625 -17.86 -19.07 -22.85
N LYS A 626 -16.71 -19.54 -23.36
CA LYS A 626 -16.67 -20.78 -24.16
C LYS A 626 -17.09 -22.01 -23.36
N LEU A 627 -16.74 -22.07 -22.08
CA LEU A 627 -17.10 -23.18 -21.19
C LEU A 627 -18.62 -23.24 -20.97
N ILE A 628 -19.22 -22.08 -20.71
CA ILE A 628 -20.68 -21.97 -20.55
C ILE A 628 -21.40 -22.24 -21.87
N ASP A 629 -20.93 -21.68 -23.00
CA ASP A 629 -21.53 -21.90 -24.32
C ASP A 629 -21.41 -23.36 -24.81
N ALA A 630 -20.47 -24.13 -24.25
CA ALA A 630 -20.33 -25.55 -24.51
C ALA A 630 -21.26 -26.43 -23.65
N GLU A 631 -22.10 -25.83 -22.79
CA GLU A 631 -23.06 -26.49 -21.88
C GLU A 631 -22.41 -27.49 -20.91
N LYS A 632 -21.11 -27.31 -20.64
CA LYS A 632 -20.33 -28.16 -19.73
C LYS A 632 -20.59 -27.85 -18.26
N PHE A 633 -21.04 -26.64 -17.94
CA PHE A 633 -21.22 -26.17 -16.57
C PHE A 633 -22.60 -25.53 -16.36
N ARG A 634 -23.16 -25.72 -15.17
CA ARG A 634 -24.40 -25.11 -14.68
C ARG A 634 -24.15 -24.32 -13.40
N TYR A 635 -24.87 -23.22 -13.23
CA TYR A 635 -24.86 -22.45 -12.00
C TYR A 635 -25.93 -22.98 -11.05
N ILE A 636 -25.51 -23.58 -9.93
CA ILE A 636 -26.38 -24.22 -8.94
C ILE A 636 -25.93 -23.78 -7.56
N ASP A 637 -26.87 -23.25 -6.77
CA ASP A 637 -26.68 -22.87 -5.36
C ASP A 637 -25.46 -21.98 -5.07
N GLY A 638 -25.11 -21.05 -5.97
CA GLY A 638 -23.93 -20.20 -5.78
C GLY A 638 -22.67 -20.66 -6.50
N HIS A 639 -22.69 -21.85 -7.12
CA HIS A 639 -21.52 -22.53 -7.65
C HIS A 639 -21.64 -22.82 -9.14
N VAL A 640 -20.51 -22.81 -9.86
CA VAL A 640 -20.46 -23.21 -11.28
C VAL A 640 -19.95 -24.65 -11.37
N CYS A 641 -20.89 -25.60 -11.44
CA CYS A 641 -20.66 -27.04 -11.33
C CYS A 641 -20.74 -27.74 -12.69
N LEU A 642 -19.99 -28.84 -12.87
CA LEU A 642 -20.06 -29.71 -14.05
C LEU A 642 -21.46 -30.27 -14.27
N ASN A 643 -21.91 -30.22 -15.51
CA ASN A 643 -23.23 -30.68 -15.93
C ASN A 643 -23.27 -32.21 -16.14
N GLU A 644 -23.03 -32.99 -15.08
CA GLU A 644 -23.03 -34.46 -15.12
C GLU A 644 -23.91 -35.06 -14.01
N ASP A 645 -24.59 -36.17 -14.30
CA ASP A 645 -25.52 -36.85 -13.37
C ASP A 645 -24.87 -37.29 -12.04
N LYS A 646 -23.54 -37.45 -12.02
CA LYS A 646 -22.78 -37.71 -10.78
C LYS A 646 -22.87 -36.54 -9.80
N TYR A 647 -22.86 -35.31 -10.31
CA TYR A 647 -22.72 -34.09 -9.51
C TYR A 647 -24.03 -33.34 -9.31
N ILE A 648 -25.04 -33.63 -10.12
CA ILE A 648 -26.30 -32.91 -10.16
C ILE A 648 -27.47 -33.88 -9.98
N VAL A 649 -28.43 -33.52 -9.13
CA VAL A 649 -29.70 -34.25 -8.94
C VAL A 649 -30.86 -33.37 -9.40
N ARG A 650 -31.88 -34.02 -9.98
CA ARG A 650 -33.15 -33.38 -10.35
C ARG A 650 -34.27 -33.97 -9.51
N ASP A 651 -35.03 -33.11 -8.84
CA ASP A 651 -36.19 -33.54 -8.07
C ASP A 651 -37.42 -33.79 -8.98
N ASP A 652 -38.50 -34.29 -8.38
CA ASP A 652 -39.77 -34.57 -9.08
C ASP A 652 -40.45 -33.30 -9.65
N ASN A 653 -40.01 -32.10 -9.23
CA ASN A 653 -40.46 -30.80 -9.74
C ASN A 653 -39.52 -30.23 -10.81
N GLU A 654 -38.56 -31.01 -11.30
CA GLU A 654 -37.50 -30.59 -12.24
C GLU A 654 -36.56 -29.51 -11.68
N MET A 655 -36.52 -29.30 -10.36
CA MET A 655 -35.55 -28.42 -9.71
C MET A 655 -34.21 -29.14 -9.59
N VAL A 656 -33.14 -28.40 -9.84
CA VAL A 656 -31.79 -28.94 -9.92
C VAL A 656 -30.98 -28.52 -8.70
N SER A 657 -30.38 -29.48 -8.01
CA SER A 657 -29.51 -29.27 -6.86
C SER A 657 -28.20 -30.03 -7.01
N LEU A 658 -27.19 -29.64 -6.23
CA LEU A 658 -25.97 -30.44 -6.09
C LEU A 658 -26.31 -31.82 -5.50
N SER A 659 -25.66 -32.86 -5.99
CA SER A 659 -25.77 -34.20 -5.42
C SER A 659 -25.09 -34.26 -4.04
N GLY A 660 -25.48 -35.24 -3.21
CA GLY A 660 -24.79 -35.47 -1.93
C GLY A 660 -23.29 -35.78 -2.12
N TYR A 661 -22.89 -36.31 -3.27
CA TYR A 661 -21.48 -36.46 -3.63
C TYR A 661 -20.83 -35.09 -3.93
N ALA A 662 -21.43 -34.27 -4.80
CA ALA A 662 -20.89 -32.96 -5.15
C ALA A 662 -20.75 -32.03 -3.93
N VAL A 663 -21.70 -32.07 -3.00
CA VAL A 663 -21.62 -31.31 -1.74
C VAL A 663 -20.41 -31.71 -0.90
N ASN A 664 -19.97 -32.96 -0.94
CA ASN A 664 -18.81 -33.44 -0.18
C ASN A 664 -17.48 -33.38 -0.96
N HIS A 665 -17.53 -33.12 -2.26
CA HIS A 665 -16.41 -33.16 -3.20
C HIS A 665 -16.54 -32.03 -4.23
N ILE A 666 -16.76 -30.79 -3.75
CA ILE A 666 -17.08 -29.68 -4.66
C ILE A 666 -15.90 -29.33 -5.57
N ASP A 667 -14.68 -29.58 -5.09
CA ASP A 667 -13.41 -29.43 -5.80
C ASP A 667 -13.30 -30.33 -7.03
N GLU A 668 -13.94 -31.50 -7.03
CA GLU A 668 -13.95 -32.39 -8.21
C GLU A 668 -14.87 -31.90 -9.35
N CYS A 669 -15.74 -30.91 -9.09
CA CYS A 669 -16.81 -30.58 -10.02
C CYS A 669 -17.09 -29.10 -10.22
N CYS A 670 -16.57 -28.20 -9.38
CA CYS A 670 -16.83 -26.77 -9.48
C CYS A 670 -15.61 -25.95 -9.88
N LEU A 671 -15.88 -24.88 -10.63
CA LEU A 671 -14.88 -23.87 -10.94
C LEU A 671 -14.52 -23.04 -9.72
N VAL A 672 -13.24 -22.67 -9.63
CA VAL A 672 -12.68 -21.76 -8.63
C VAL A 672 -12.60 -20.35 -9.19
N PHE A 673 -12.91 -19.38 -8.34
CA PHE A 673 -12.86 -17.95 -8.64
C PHE A 673 -11.90 -17.23 -7.69
N THR A 674 -11.17 -16.26 -8.22
CA THR A 674 -10.29 -15.39 -7.44
C THR A 674 -11.10 -14.23 -6.91
N ARG A 675 -11.06 -14.01 -5.59
CA ARG A 675 -11.69 -12.90 -4.87
C ARG A 675 -10.73 -11.70 -4.87
N GLY A 676 -11.22 -10.54 -5.27
CA GLY A 676 -10.49 -9.28 -5.21
C GLY A 676 -11.44 -8.12 -4.95
N TYR A 677 -10.91 -6.89 -4.93
CA TYR A 677 -11.75 -5.70 -4.88
C TYR A 677 -12.08 -5.19 -6.29
N SER A 678 -13.21 -4.54 -6.47
CA SER A 678 -13.64 -3.93 -7.73
C SER A 678 -12.62 -2.93 -8.30
N TYR A 679 -11.85 -2.24 -7.44
CA TYR A 679 -10.77 -1.36 -7.88
C TYR A 679 -9.54 -2.12 -8.42
N GLN A 680 -9.44 -3.43 -8.16
CA GLN A 680 -8.43 -4.36 -8.67
C GLN A 680 -8.98 -5.28 -9.76
N SER A 681 -10.26 -5.12 -10.14
CA SER A 681 -10.88 -6.05 -11.09
C SER A 681 -10.05 -6.12 -12.36
N LYS A 682 -9.72 -7.36 -12.77
CA LYS A 682 -9.02 -7.61 -14.03
C LYS A 682 -9.79 -7.11 -15.26
N TYR A 683 -11.08 -6.81 -15.10
CA TYR A 683 -11.93 -6.27 -16.15
C TYR A 683 -11.86 -4.73 -16.25
N GLN A 684 -11.11 -4.06 -15.36
CA GLN A 684 -10.90 -2.62 -15.44
C GLN A 684 -10.26 -2.19 -16.76
N GLY A 685 -10.75 -1.07 -17.29
CA GLY A 685 -10.30 -0.52 -18.57
C GLY A 685 -10.91 -1.20 -19.81
N LEU A 686 -11.66 -2.30 -19.65
CA LEU A 686 -12.38 -2.92 -20.77
C LEU A 686 -13.59 -2.07 -21.20
N LYS A 687 -13.80 -1.98 -22.52
CA LYS A 687 -14.92 -1.22 -23.10
C LYS A 687 -16.26 -1.74 -22.56
N ASN A 688 -17.10 -0.82 -22.07
CA ASN A 688 -18.41 -1.07 -21.44
C ASN A 688 -18.38 -1.66 -20.01
N TYR A 689 -17.23 -1.94 -19.39
CA TYR A 689 -17.15 -2.34 -17.98
C TYR A 689 -17.78 -1.29 -17.05
N ALA A 690 -17.58 -0.01 -17.35
CA ALA A 690 -18.19 1.11 -16.63
C ALA A 690 -19.74 1.14 -16.68
N PHE A 691 -20.38 0.43 -17.61
CA PHE A 691 -21.86 0.30 -17.65
C PHE A 691 -22.36 -0.65 -16.56
N PHE A 692 -21.63 -1.74 -16.32
CA PHE A 692 -21.91 -2.68 -15.23
C PHE A 692 -21.73 -2.01 -13.86
N MET A 693 -20.74 -1.11 -13.75
CA MET A 693 -20.49 -0.31 -12.54
C MET A 693 -21.43 0.89 -12.35
N ARG A 694 -22.20 1.30 -13.37
CA ARG A 694 -23.11 2.46 -13.33
C ARG A 694 -24.51 2.13 -12.80
N ASN A 695 -24.95 0.88 -12.93
CA ASN A 695 -26.29 0.44 -12.55
C ASN A 695 -26.38 -0.05 -11.09
N SER A 696 -25.23 -0.36 -10.48
CA SER A 696 -25.09 -0.53 -9.03
C SER A 696 -24.49 0.75 -8.47
N ALA A 697 -24.97 1.25 -7.33
CA ALA A 697 -24.36 2.42 -6.70
C ALA A 697 -22.84 2.14 -6.53
N PRO A 698 -21.95 3.01 -7.06
CA PRO A 698 -20.52 2.75 -6.99
C PRO A 698 -20.09 2.76 -5.53
N GLN A 699 -19.88 1.57 -4.97
CA GLN A 699 -19.20 1.40 -3.71
C GLN A 699 -17.71 1.21 -4.05
N GLU A 700 -16.92 2.25 -3.78
CA GLU A 700 -15.48 2.08 -3.57
C GLU A 700 -15.35 0.91 -2.56
N ASP A 701 -14.69 -0.19 -2.95
CA ASP A 701 -14.43 -1.39 -2.11
C ASP A 701 -15.46 -2.54 -2.14
N GLN A 702 -16.31 -2.62 -3.16
CA GLN A 702 -17.09 -3.85 -3.41
C GLN A 702 -16.16 -5.03 -3.72
N ILE A 703 -16.32 -6.16 -3.00
CA ILE A 703 -15.66 -7.43 -3.34
C ILE A 703 -16.20 -7.93 -4.69
N GLU A 704 -15.29 -8.31 -5.57
CA GLU A 704 -15.57 -8.86 -6.90
C GLU A 704 -14.88 -10.21 -7.07
N PHE A 705 -15.56 -11.12 -7.75
CA PHE A 705 -15.04 -12.45 -8.07
C PHE A 705 -14.72 -12.55 -9.56
N SER A 706 -13.51 -13.01 -9.89
CA SER A 706 -13.07 -13.17 -11.28
C SER A 706 -12.67 -14.60 -11.59
N PHE A 707 -13.08 -15.08 -12.76
CA PHE A 707 -12.66 -16.39 -13.27
C PHE A 707 -11.18 -16.34 -13.71
N GLU A 708 -10.40 -17.36 -13.42
CA GLU A 708 -9.02 -17.49 -13.92
C GLU A 708 -8.74 -18.94 -14.34
N LEU A 709 -7.86 -19.13 -15.33
CA LEU A 709 -7.31 -20.46 -15.64
C LEU A 709 -6.17 -20.79 -14.66
N ASN A 710 -6.53 -20.85 -13.38
CA ASN A 710 -5.67 -21.35 -12.31
C ASN A 710 -5.44 -22.87 -12.48
N GLU A 711 -4.50 -23.42 -11.71
CA GLU A 711 -4.13 -24.84 -11.80
C GLU A 711 -5.32 -25.77 -11.54
N HIS A 712 -6.19 -25.41 -10.59
CA HIS A 712 -7.45 -26.12 -10.33
C HIS A 712 -8.35 -26.19 -11.56
N ASN A 713 -8.74 -25.05 -12.12
CA ASN A 713 -9.63 -24.97 -13.26
C ASN A 713 -9.04 -25.65 -14.49
N LYS A 714 -7.72 -25.52 -14.74
CA LYS A 714 -7.04 -26.27 -15.82
C LYS A 714 -7.16 -27.77 -15.64
N THR A 715 -6.95 -28.26 -14.41
CA THR A 715 -7.01 -29.68 -14.06
C THR A 715 -8.43 -30.21 -14.25
N LEU A 716 -9.43 -29.51 -13.72
CA LEU A 716 -10.84 -29.84 -13.90
C LEU A 716 -11.22 -29.89 -15.39
N LEU A 717 -10.78 -28.90 -16.17
CA LEU A 717 -11.05 -28.87 -17.61
C LEU A 717 -10.36 -29.98 -18.40
N ALA A 718 -9.18 -30.42 -17.97
CA ALA A 718 -8.45 -31.54 -18.59
C ALA A 718 -9.16 -32.89 -18.37
N GLN A 719 -9.92 -33.03 -17.28
CA GLN A 719 -10.70 -34.23 -16.98
C GLN A 719 -11.96 -34.36 -17.85
N ILE A 720 -12.45 -33.25 -18.41
CA ILE A 720 -13.64 -33.25 -19.27
C ILE A 720 -13.26 -33.84 -20.63
N GLN A 721 -13.58 -35.12 -20.86
CA GLN A 721 -13.48 -35.75 -22.18
C GLN A 721 -14.21 -34.88 -23.22
N ASN A 722 -13.58 -34.69 -24.39
CA ASN A 722 -14.10 -33.85 -25.48
C ASN A 722 -15.47 -34.35 -25.98
N ALA A 723 -16.56 -33.88 -25.36
CA ALA A 723 -17.90 -34.00 -25.90
C ALA A 723 -18.02 -33.10 -27.14
N GLY A 724 -18.12 -33.74 -28.30
CA GLY A 724 -18.22 -33.09 -29.59
C GLY A 724 -19.50 -32.26 -29.74
N LYS A 725 -19.39 -31.16 -30.48
CA LYS A 725 -20.51 -30.32 -30.90
C LYS A 725 -21.57 -31.14 -31.64
N SER A 726 -22.75 -31.30 -31.07
CA SER A 726 -23.91 -31.79 -31.81
C SER A 726 -24.56 -30.61 -32.56
N ALA A 727 -24.10 -30.37 -33.80
CA ALA A 727 -24.62 -29.31 -34.66
C ALA A 727 -25.65 -29.82 -35.71
N SER A 728 -26.11 -31.07 -35.62
CA SER A 728 -26.90 -31.71 -36.68
C SER A 728 -28.42 -31.78 -36.45
N ALA A 729 -28.94 -31.28 -35.33
CA ALA A 729 -30.38 -31.39 -34.99
C ALA A 729 -31.25 -30.17 -35.39
N LEU A 730 -30.65 -28.96 -35.53
CA LEU A 730 -31.41 -27.70 -35.71
C LEU A 730 -32.01 -27.50 -37.11
N GLN A 731 -31.56 -28.25 -38.13
CA GLN A 731 -32.06 -28.15 -39.51
C GLN A 731 -33.50 -28.68 -39.72
N ARG A 732 -34.15 -29.21 -38.67
CA ARG A 732 -35.46 -29.87 -38.75
C ARG A 732 -36.65 -28.97 -38.38
N TYR A 733 -36.41 -27.75 -37.90
CA TYR A 733 -37.50 -26.88 -37.41
C TYR A 733 -38.17 -26.09 -38.55
N PRO A 734 -39.51 -25.89 -38.51
CA PRO A 734 -40.28 -25.15 -39.51
C PRO A 734 -39.78 -23.74 -39.79
N GLY A 735 -40.17 -23.13 -40.91
CA GLY A 735 -39.70 -21.81 -41.32
C GLY A 735 -40.18 -20.66 -40.40
N SER A 736 -41.46 -20.66 -40.02
CA SER A 736 -42.07 -19.58 -39.25
C SER A 736 -41.84 -19.71 -37.74
N PHE A 737 -41.91 -18.57 -37.03
CA PHE A 737 -41.81 -18.52 -35.56
C PHE A 737 -42.91 -19.36 -34.88
N SER A 738 -44.17 -19.16 -35.29
CA SER A 738 -45.35 -19.79 -34.70
C SER A 738 -45.31 -21.32 -34.81
N GLU A 739 -44.97 -21.86 -35.99
CA GLU A 739 -44.83 -23.31 -36.20
C GLU A 739 -43.66 -23.89 -35.41
N THR A 740 -42.54 -23.16 -35.31
CA THR A 740 -41.38 -23.58 -34.53
C THR A 740 -41.72 -23.64 -33.04
N LEU A 741 -42.45 -22.65 -32.51
CA LEU A 741 -42.90 -22.62 -31.12
C LEU A 741 -43.80 -23.82 -30.80
N VAL A 742 -44.76 -24.14 -31.67
CA VAL A 742 -45.64 -25.31 -31.52
C VAL A 742 -44.84 -26.61 -31.51
N GLN A 743 -43.86 -26.74 -32.40
CA GLN A 743 -43.01 -27.93 -32.48
C GLN A 743 -42.13 -28.08 -31.22
N LEU A 744 -41.50 -27.01 -30.75
CA LEU A 744 -40.70 -27.00 -29.52
C LEU A 744 -41.54 -27.38 -28.29
N MET A 745 -42.76 -26.86 -28.16
CA MET A 745 -43.68 -27.24 -27.08
C MET A 745 -44.02 -28.73 -27.11
N LYS A 746 -44.21 -29.30 -28.31
CA LYS A 746 -44.48 -30.73 -28.49
C LYS A 746 -43.27 -31.57 -28.11
N ASP A 747 -42.08 -31.18 -28.54
CA ASP A 747 -40.84 -31.91 -28.27
C ASP A 747 -40.48 -31.88 -26.77
N LYS A 748 -40.72 -30.74 -26.10
CA LYS A 748 -40.54 -30.56 -24.66
C LYS A 748 -41.74 -31.03 -23.82
N LYS A 749 -42.81 -31.54 -24.46
CA LYS A 749 -44.05 -32.01 -23.81
C LYS A 749 -44.72 -30.99 -22.88
N LEU A 750 -44.68 -29.70 -23.24
CA LEU A 750 -45.23 -28.60 -22.45
C LEU A 750 -46.61 -28.16 -22.96
N SER A 751 -47.54 -27.95 -22.03
CA SER A 751 -48.84 -27.31 -22.32
C SER A 751 -48.68 -25.78 -22.33
N ALA A 752 -49.64 -25.06 -22.93
CA ALA A 752 -49.63 -23.59 -22.90
C ALA A 752 -49.65 -23.04 -21.47
N LYS A 753 -50.38 -23.70 -20.56
CA LYS A 753 -50.42 -23.36 -19.14
C LYS A 753 -49.05 -23.54 -18.46
N LYS A 754 -48.43 -24.72 -18.60
CA LYS A 754 -47.10 -24.97 -18.01
C LYS A 754 -46.03 -24.03 -18.59
N LEU A 755 -46.11 -23.72 -19.88
CA LEU A 755 -45.20 -22.77 -20.51
C LEU A 755 -45.46 -21.34 -20.00
N ALA A 756 -46.71 -20.94 -19.77
CA ALA A 756 -47.03 -19.64 -19.19
C ALA A 756 -46.37 -19.46 -17.81
N ASP A 757 -46.50 -20.47 -16.96
CA ASP A 757 -45.92 -20.48 -15.62
C ASP A 757 -44.38 -20.38 -15.66
N GLY A 758 -43.73 -21.09 -16.60
CA GLY A 758 -42.26 -21.09 -16.74
C GLY A 758 -41.67 -19.92 -17.54
N SER A 759 -42.47 -19.16 -18.29
CA SER A 759 -42.01 -18.08 -19.18
C SER A 759 -42.43 -16.68 -18.73
N LEU A 760 -43.34 -16.57 -17.75
CA LEU A 760 -44.02 -15.32 -17.39
C LEU A 760 -44.67 -14.63 -18.61
N VAL A 761 -45.09 -15.42 -19.59
CA VAL A 761 -45.88 -14.97 -20.74
C VAL A 761 -47.30 -15.48 -20.57
N GLY A 762 -48.28 -14.58 -20.58
CA GLY A 762 -49.68 -14.96 -20.37
C GLY A 762 -50.14 -16.07 -21.32
N GLU A 763 -50.92 -17.03 -20.82
CA GLU A 763 -51.38 -18.20 -21.58
C GLU A 763 -52.12 -17.81 -22.88
N LYS A 764 -52.94 -16.75 -22.83
CA LYS A 764 -53.62 -16.19 -24.01
C LYS A 764 -52.63 -15.65 -25.04
N THR A 765 -51.55 -15.02 -24.60
CA THR A 765 -50.47 -14.52 -25.47
C THR A 765 -49.76 -15.69 -26.14
N ILE A 766 -49.45 -16.76 -25.41
CA ILE A 766 -48.89 -17.99 -25.98
C ILE A 766 -49.84 -18.59 -27.03
N GLN A 767 -51.15 -18.63 -26.78
CA GLN A 767 -52.12 -19.13 -27.75
C GLN A 767 -52.13 -18.29 -29.03
N ARG A 768 -52.13 -16.96 -28.94
CA ARG A 768 -52.04 -16.05 -30.11
C ARG A 768 -50.78 -16.28 -30.92
N LEU A 769 -49.63 -16.38 -30.26
CA LEU A 769 -48.33 -16.61 -30.88
C LEU A 769 -48.26 -17.99 -31.56
N ARG A 770 -48.95 -19.01 -31.04
CA ARG A 770 -49.04 -20.34 -31.68
C ARG A 770 -49.92 -20.34 -32.93
N ASN A 771 -50.99 -19.53 -32.93
CA ASN A 771 -51.98 -19.48 -34.00
C ASN A 771 -51.58 -18.55 -35.16
N ASN A 772 -50.39 -17.94 -35.08
CA ASN A 772 -49.93 -16.93 -36.04
C ASN A 772 -50.88 -15.72 -36.17
N GLU A 773 -51.54 -15.35 -35.06
CA GLU A 773 -52.32 -14.13 -34.97
C GLU A 773 -51.35 -12.93 -34.90
N GLU A 774 -51.65 -11.84 -35.63
CA GLU A 774 -50.84 -10.61 -35.54
C GLU A 774 -50.84 -10.09 -34.10
N TYR A 775 -49.72 -10.29 -33.41
CA TYR A 775 -49.52 -9.87 -32.03
C TYR A 775 -48.15 -9.19 -31.91
N PRO A 776 -48.09 -7.91 -31.50
CA PRO A 776 -46.83 -7.21 -31.30
C PRO A 776 -46.09 -7.88 -30.13
N THR A 777 -45.04 -8.64 -30.46
CA THR A 777 -44.20 -9.34 -29.48
C THR A 777 -42.97 -8.49 -29.15
N THR A 778 -42.32 -8.77 -28.03
CA THR A 778 -41.09 -8.11 -27.60
C THR A 778 -39.95 -9.11 -27.49
N LYS A 779 -38.71 -8.63 -27.58
CA LYS A 779 -37.51 -9.43 -27.30
C LYS A 779 -37.63 -10.17 -25.97
N GLN A 780 -38.17 -9.52 -24.93
CA GLN A 780 -38.35 -10.13 -23.61
C GLN A 780 -39.42 -11.22 -23.56
N THR A 781 -40.50 -11.04 -24.32
CA THR A 781 -41.54 -12.07 -24.45
C THR A 781 -40.94 -13.32 -25.09
N VAL A 782 -40.16 -13.16 -26.16
CA VAL A 782 -39.51 -14.30 -26.83
C VAL A 782 -38.44 -14.94 -25.95
N LEU A 783 -37.63 -14.16 -25.24
CA LEU A 783 -36.64 -14.68 -24.28
C LEU A 783 -37.30 -15.43 -23.11
N GLY A 784 -38.44 -14.95 -22.61
CA GLY A 784 -39.26 -15.66 -21.64
C GLY A 784 -39.72 -17.02 -22.17
N LEU A 785 -40.21 -17.08 -23.42
CA LEU A 785 -40.56 -18.36 -24.05
C LEU A 785 -39.35 -19.28 -24.20
N CYS A 786 -38.19 -18.77 -24.61
CA CYS A 786 -36.95 -19.56 -24.69
C CYS A 786 -36.58 -20.14 -23.33
N TYR A 787 -36.70 -19.35 -22.26
CA TYR A 787 -36.38 -19.78 -20.90
C TYR A 787 -37.38 -20.82 -20.39
N GLY A 788 -38.69 -20.58 -20.55
CA GLY A 788 -39.74 -21.51 -20.13
C GLY A 788 -39.75 -22.84 -20.90
N LEU A 789 -39.26 -22.85 -22.15
CA LEU A 789 -39.05 -24.08 -22.93
C LEU A 789 -37.73 -24.79 -22.61
N LYS A 790 -36.89 -24.22 -21.73
CA LYS A 790 -35.53 -24.70 -21.41
C LYS A 790 -34.74 -24.94 -22.70
N LEU A 791 -34.68 -23.93 -23.56
CA LEU A 791 -33.92 -23.98 -24.82
C LEU A 791 -32.43 -23.78 -24.58
N THR A 792 -31.62 -24.55 -25.30
CA THR A 792 -30.17 -24.32 -25.43
C THR A 792 -29.90 -22.97 -26.10
N ILE A 793 -28.69 -22.41 -25.94
CA ILE A 793 -28.34 -21.13 -26.59
C ILE A 793 -28.53 -21.20 -28.13
N PRO A 794 -28.11 -22.27 -28.83
CA PRO A 794 -28.37 -22.40 -30.26
C PRO A 794 -29.86 -22.49 -30.63
N GLU A 795 -30.68 -23.17 -29.82
CA GLU A 795 -32.13 -23.23 -30.02
C GLU A 795 -32.80 -21.86 -29.79
N ALA A 796 -32.35 -21.12 -28.78
CA ALA A 796 -32.83 -19.77 -28.50
C ALA A 796 -32.44 -18.79 -29.62
N GLU A 797 -31.19 -18.86 -30.12
CA GLU A 797 -30.76 -18.09 -31.30
C GLU A 797 -31.60 -18.43 -32.54
N MET A 798 -31.92 -19.71 -32.73
CA MET A 798 -32.75 -20.18 -33.83
C MET A 798 -34.19 -19.65 -33.72
N LEU A 799 -34.79 -19.68 -32.53
CA LEU A 799 -36.14 -19.17 -32.31
C LEU A 799 -36.21 -17.63 -32.42
N LEU A 800 -35.27 -16.90 -31.79
CA LEU A 800 -35.20 -15.44 -31.92
C LEU A 800 -34.92 -15.01 -33.37
N GLY A 801 -34.06 -15.73 -34.09
CA GLY A 801 -33.73 -15.43 -35.49
C GLY A 801 -34.88 -15.57 -36.48
N LYS A 802 -36.02 -16.15 -36.06
CA LYS A 802 -37.29 -16.16 -36.81
C LYS A 802 -38.17 -14.92 -36.54
N THR A 803 -37.67 -14.00 -35.73
CA THR A 803 -38.27 -12.70 -35.43
C THR A 803 -37.31 -11.58 -35.86
N GLU A 804 -37.67 -10.32 -35.61
CA GLU A 804 -36.76 -9.17 -35.83
C GLU A 804 -35.65 -9.04 -34.77
N PHE A 805 -35.70 -9.83 -33.69
CA PHE A 805 -34.77 -9.76 -32.58
C PHE A 805 -33.53 -10.65 -32.77
N SER A 806 -32.45 -10.33 -32.06
CA SER A 806 -31.18 -11.06 -32.15
C SER A 806 -30.56 -11.31 -30.78
N LEU A 807 -30.02 -12.52 -30.59
CA LEU A 807 -29.27 -12.95 -29.41
C LEU A 807 -27.77 -13.13 -29.68
N LYS A 808 -27.26 -12.60 -30.80
CA LYS A 808 -25.84 -12.68 -31.14
C LYS A 808 -24.99 -12.00 -30.06
N SER A 809 -23.87 -12.62 -29.67
CA SER A 809 -22.90 -12.14 -28.68
C SER A 809 -22.14 -10.88 -29.14
N THR A 810 -22.87 -9.77 -29.24
CA THR A 810 -22.39 -8.49 -29.79
C THR A 810 -22.52 -7.33 -28.81
N THR A 811 -23.37 -7.48 -27.79
CA THR A 811 -23.60 -6.49 -26.73
C THR A 811 -23.53 -7.16 -25.36
N PRO A 812 -23.15 -6.42 -24.29
CA PRO A 812 -23.22 -6.94 -22.92
C PRO A 812 -24.61 -7.43 -22.53
N GLU A 813 -25.65 -6.74 -22.99
CA GLU A 813 -27.05 -7.13 -22.80
C GLU A 813 -27.35 -8.52 -23.39
N ASN A 814 -26.98 -8.77 -24.66
CA ASN A 814 -27.16 -10.09 -25.27
C ASN A 814 -26.32 -11.16 -24.58
N ASN A 815 -25.12 -10.81 -24.10
CA ASN A 815 -24.29 -11.73 -23.35
C ASN A 815 -24.93 -12.10 -22.01
N ALA A 816 -25.54 -11.14 -21.31
CA ALA A 816 -26.28 -11.42 -20.09
C ALA A 816 -27.42 -12.41 -20.36
N TYR A 817 -28.26 -12.18 -21.38
CA TYR A 817 -29.34 -13.09 -21.75
C TYR A 817 -28.85 -14.48 -22.21
N ARG A 818 -27.68 -14.57 -22.86
CA ARG A 818 -27.09 -15.87 -23.19
C ARG A 818 -26.58 -16.60 -21.95
N CYS A 819 -25.96 -15.88 -21.02
CA CYS A 819 -25.50 -16.44 -19.75
C CYS A 819 -26.68 -17.02 -18.95
N THR A 820 -27.81 -16.31 -18.92
CA THR A 820 -29.01 -16.76 -18.22
C THR A 820 -29.61 -18.01 -18.86
N LEU A 821 -29.69 -18.07 -20.20
CA LEU A 821 -30.18 -19.23 -20.94
C LEU A 821 -29.23 -20.43 -20.89
N GLY A 822 -27.93 -20.18 -20.74
CA GLY A 822 -26.90 -21.19 -20.58
C GLY A 822 -26.75 -21.64 -19.14
N SER A 823 -25.82 -21.02 -18.41
CA SER A 823 -25.42 -21.48 -17.08
C SER A 823 -26.55 -21.42 -16.05
N CYS A 824 -27.46 -20.45 -16.17
CA CYS A 824 -28.55 -20.25 -15.20
C CYS A 824 -29.88 -20.90 -15.61
N ALA A 825 -29.87 -21.85 -16.56
CA ALA A 825 -31.09 -22.47 -17.07
C ALA A 825 -31.92 -23.18 -15.99
N GLU A 826 -31.31 -23.53 -14.86
CA GLU A 826 -31.96 -24.28 -13.78
C GLU A 826 -32.54 -23.41 -12.67
N LEU A 827 -32.28 -22.10 -12.69
CA LEU A 827 -32.92 -21.17 -11.75
C LEU A 827 -34.41 -21.00 -12.07
N SER A 828 -35.16 -20.49 -11.10
CA SER A 828 -36.51 -20.01 -11.41
C SER A 828 -36.45 -18.76 -12.30
N ILE A 829 -37.47 -18.56 -13.14
CA ILE A 829 -37.55 -17.34 -13.97
C ILE A 829 -37.64 -16.06 -13.12
N TYR A 830 -38.13 -16.17 -11.88
CA TYR A 830 -38.12 -15.08 -10.90
C TYR A 830 -36.70 -14.72 -10.46
N GLU A 831 -35.89 -15.69 -10.06
CA GLU A 831 -34.48 -15.48 -9.70
C GLU A 831 -33.67 -14.93 -10.88
N VAL A 832 -33.92 -15.41 -12.10
CA VAL A 832 -33.29 -14.86 -13.31
C VAL A 832 -33.70 -13.41 -13.54
N ASN A 833 -34.97 -13.08 -13.35
CA ASN A 833 -35.44 -11.71 -13.52
C ASN A 833 -34.91 -10.77 -12.43
N GLU A 834 -34.84 -11.21 -11.17
CA GLU A 834 -34.17 -10.46 -10.10
C GLU A 834 -32.69 -10.21 -10.45
N MET A 835 -31.99 -11.24 -10.94
CA MET A 835 -30.61 -11.11 -11.40
C MET A 835 -30.49 -10.10 -12.55
N LEU A 836 -31.35 -10.16 -13.57
CA LEU A 836 -31.30 -9.23 -14.71
C LEU A 836 -31.57 -7.79 -14.25
N VAL A 837 -32.61 -7.58 -13.45
CA VAL A 837 -33.00 -6.25 -12.93
C VAL A 837 -31.92 -5.66 -12.04
N ALA A 838 -31.34 -6.45 -11.13
CA ALA A 838 -30.24 -6.01 -10.26
C ALA A 838 -28.99 -5.56 -11.03
N ASN A 839 -28.80 -6.03 -12.27
CA ASN A 839 -27.69 -5.65 -13.15
C ASN A 839 -28.11 -4.64 -14.24
N GLY A 840 -29.33 -4.08 -14.14
CA GLY A 840 -29.86 -3.06 -15.05
C GLY A 840 -30.24 -3.56 -16.44
N TYR A 841 -30.59 -4.85 -16.57
CA TYR A 841 -31.15 -5.44 -17.77
C TYR A 841 -32.66 -5.66 -17.64
N LEU A 842 -33.35 -5.71 -18.78
CA LEU A 842 -34.80 -5.93 -18.80
C LEU A 842 -35.12 -7.41 -18.46
N PRO A 843 -36.15 -7.67 -17.65
CA PRO A 843 -36.56 -9.03 -17.28
C PRO A 843 -37.21 -9.77 -18.44
N PHE A 844 -37.16 -11.09 -18.40
CA PHE A 844 -37.85 -12.01 -19.30
C PHE A 844 -39.35 -12.05 -19.04
N GLY A 845 -40.11 -12.34 -20.11
CA GLY A 845 -41.57 -12.47 -20.09
C GLY A 845 -42.28 -11.30 -20.76
N SER A 846 -43.61 -11.33 -20.72
CA SER A 846 -44.40 -10.14 -21.04
C SER A 846 -44.30 -9.18 -19.86
N SER A 847 -43.83 -7.95 -20.10
CA SER A 847 -43.64 -6.92 -19.08
C SER A 847 -44.72 -6.97 -18.00
N LEU A 848 -44.32 -6.88 -16.73
CA LEU A 848 -45.18 -6.41 -15.63
C LEU A 848 -45.69 -5.02 -16.02
N ALA A 849 -46.77 -4.98 -16.79
CA ALA A 849 -47.60 -3.82 -17.00
C ALA A 849 -48.92 -4.11 -16.30
N GLU A 850 -48.83 -4.20 -14.97
CA GLU A 850 -49.63 -3.45 -13.98
C GLU A 850 -49.14 -3.77 -12.57
#